data_AF-A0A3A0DVT2-F1
#
_entry.id   AF-A0A3A0DVT2-F1
#
_cell.length_a   1.000
_cell.length_b   1.000
_cell.length_c   1.000
_cell.angle_alpha   90.00
_cell.angle_beta   90.00
_cell.angle_gamma   90.00
#
_symmetry.space_group_name_H-M   'P 1'
#
loop_
_entity.id
_entity.type
_entity.pdbx_description
1 polymer ?
#
loop_
_entity_poly.entity_id
_entity_poly.type
_entity_poly.pdbx_seq_one_letter_code
_entity_poly.pdbx_strand_id
1 'polypeptide(L)'
;MAFPKQPHDIESGRRALAPYNFVPLPERVVTLAMKDLPDQGIYGKDHDGKNLLSGYLDCELTTASPLYVRAGITPQYFQLGKDTKDQSDFFYVRDASEPVIPGSSLRGMLRNLVEIASFSKVSSVSDKRPVYRAVGDITSHGENYRKTLMRDEGEKHYTPLMHGGYMVRTATNDWAIRPAKNIGGTTFARIRIDERLFDQLRKVKNCQTAFEIFIETGPYDYVEVKGGFLHTKIARVLRADPSPAKGLRSATLARSGWIFSKKTEAVIYEPDQNVKPLDLDDDQIDAYREQLSKEAKKLLGEKGVLVDGHPVFYVLDEKGKVFFFGHCRMLRLPYPRSPFECVPESLRRDEELDMAEAIFGYSKRFENGQTHAYAGRVSISDATLVPDQKDLWFAPNKTVIPKILSGPKPTTFQHYLVQTRPNKFQIGRTRDGRPKYEIRLFDYASRSPDETVIRGHKLYWHKNRVALRDIQETQQIKSDGDSQHTQMQPVRPGVKFCFKVRFENLSETELGALLWVLQIGSDERYRLKLGMGKPLGMGAVRVNAKLHVIDREGRYAKLFGSDKWHEGASEDETKSRDAIAAFQRFVLGELNEKVARQLEELERIKALLHMLSWPGPDPALTRYMEIERPDPTAKRGKRNEYDGRPVLPTTAQFFEQTISASAPKTAPAKVASTPVQRMPLQEDEIRGVVEKFGLGPNQSYGFIKREGSDKFVFVHKSQLSGGLKTLQAGQPVIFKMGKGMKPVAIGYEDKKDKKVSEEEAQDVRLETQGSPQTPAPRPQGKQISQPTPPPMAPVGFSGTKEKIWVTIVKLMSGNKVQVKTDQGEEAACTNLPGYPASQVGQRFRANVTYEKGKPVKAVFKGWN
;
A
#
# COMPACT_ATOMS: atom_id res chain seq x y z
N MET A 1 7.30 16.19 19.42
CA MET A 1 7.08 17.10 18.27
C MET A 1 5.97 16.50 17.41
N ALA A 2 5.26 17.29 16.59
CA ALA A 2 4.29 16.73 15.65
C ALA A 2 4.98 16.04 14.47
N PHE A 3 4.47 14.88 14.03
CA PHE A 3 4.99 14.18 12.85
C PHE A 3 4.64 14.94 11.55
N PRO A 4 5.46 14.82 10.49
CA PRO A 4 5.15 15.43 9.20
C PRO A 4 3.81 14.92 8.65
N LYS A 5 2.93 15.84 8.24
CA LYS A 5 1.60 15.54 7.69
C LYS A 5 1.58 15.68 6.16
N GLN A 6 0.69 14.93 5.51
CA GLN A 6 0.48 15.01 4.06
C GLN A 6 -0.29 16.31 3.73
N PRO A 7 0.21 17.20 2.87
CA PRO A 7 -0.46 18.46 2.54
C PRO A 7 -1.73 18.23 1.69
N HIS A 8 -2.73 19.10 1.90
CA HIS A 8 -3.99 19.12 1.14
C HIS A 8 -3.85 19.85 -0.22
N ASP A 9 -2.79 20.64 -0.44
CA ASP A 9 -2.50 21.16 -1.78
C ASP A 9 -1.55 20.23 -2.53
N ILE A 10 -2.11 19.52 -3.51
CA ILE A 10 -1.37 18.73 -4.50
C ILE A 10 -1.85 19.17 -5.88
N GLU A 11 -0.92 19.56 -6.76
CA GLU A 11 -1.19 19.86 -8.17
C GLU A 11 -2.05 18.75 -8.80
N SER A 12 -3.04 19.09 -9.63
CA SER A 12 -3.89 18.10 -10.31
C SER A 12 -3.06 17.05 -11.09
N GLY A 13 -2.02 17.49 -11.82
CA GLY A 13 -1.08 16.63 -12.52
C GLY A 13 -0.06 15.88 -11.64
N ARG A 14 -0.16 15.98 -10.31
CA ARG A 14 0.68 15.26 -9.33
C ARG A 14 -0.12 14.29 -8.45
N ARG A 15 -1.46 14.30 -8.50
CA ARG A 15 -2.33 13.39 -7.73
C ARG A 15 -2.31 11.98 -8.31
N ALA A 16 -2.05 10.98 -7.46
CA ALA A 16 -2.15 9.57 -7.81
C ALA A 16 -3.56 9.03 -7.57
N LEU A 17 -3.93 7.97 -8.30
CA LEU A 17 -5.17 7.24 -8.12
C LEU A 17 -4.90 5.88 -7.46
N ALA A 18 -5.75 5.51 -6.50
CA ALA A 18 -5.75 4.17 -5.90
C ALA A 18 -7.13 3.82 -5.34
N PRO A 19 -7.50 2.52 -5.28
CA PRO A 19 -8.67 2.04 -4.56
C PRO A 19 -8.48 1.99 -3.04
N TYR A 20 -7.40 2.61 -2.54
CA TYR A 20 -7.05 2.70 -1.12
C TYR A 20 -6.53 4.09 -0.80
N ASN A 21 -6.66 4.48 0.47
CA ASN A 21 -5.90 5.58 1.05
C ASN A 21 -5.57 5.22 2.51
N PHE A 22 -5.09 6.19 3.28
CA PHE A 22 -4.62 5.95 4.66
C PHE A 22 -5.39 6.83 5.64
N VAL A 23 -5.79 6.23 6.76
CA VAL A 23 -5.94 6.99 8.00
C VAL A 23 -4.52 7.32 8.48
N PRO A 24 -4.22 8.57 8.89
CA PRO A 24 -2.90 8.97 9.36
C PRO A 24 -2.28 8.07 10.44
N LEU A 25 -1.01 8.30 10.78
CA LEU A 25 -0.49 7.89 12.09
C LEU A 25 -1.20 8.67 13.20
N PRO A 26 -1.39 8.10 14.40
CA PRO A 26 -1.83 8.86 15.55
C PRO A 26 -0.71 9.79 16.04
N GLU A 27 -1.05 10.96 16.58
CA GLU A 27 -0.11 11.92 17.15
C GLU A 27 0.67 11.36 18.35
N ARG A 28 0.04 10.43 19.09
CA ARG A 28 0.61 9.60 20.15
C ARG A 28 -0.26 8.36 20.36
N VAL A 29 0.29 7.34 21.01
CA VAL A 29 -0.50 6.19 21.50
C VAL A 29 -1.38 6.65 22.65
N VAL A 30 -2.60 6.14 22.74
CA VAL A 30 -3.42 6.17 23.96
C VAL A 30 -3.22 4.84 24.69
N THR A 31 -2.70 4.92 25.91
CA THR A 31 -2.21 3.75 26.67
C THR A 31 -3.09 3.41 27.86
N LEU A 32 -3.09 2.15 28.24
CA LEU A 32 -3.64 1.64 29.51
C LEU A 32 -2.49 1.24 30.43
N ALA A 33 -2.66 1.25 31.76
CA ALA A 33 -1.61 0.73 32.63
C ALA A 33 -1.69 -0.81 32.64
N MET A 34 -0.53 -1.48 32.57
CA MET A 34 -0.47 -2.97 32.55
C MET A 34 -1.12 -3.63 33.78
N LYS A 35 -1.22 -2.90 34.91
CA LYS A 35 -1.92 -3.31 36.14
C LYS A 35 -3.45 -3.29 36.03
N ASP A 36 -4.01 -2.67 34.99
CA ASP A 36 -5.47 -2.53 34.80
C ASP A 36 -6.05 -3.77 34.07
N LEU A 37 -5.20 -4.66 33.57
CA LEU A 37 -5.63 -5.93 32.98
C LEU A 37 -6.01 -6.94 34.08
N PRO A 38 -7.24 -7.49 34.07
CA PRO A 38 -7.61 -8.55 34.98
C PRO A 38 -6.89 -9.87 34.63
N ASP A 39 -6.67 -10.70 35.65
CA ASP A 39 -6.41 -12.12 35.44
C ASP A 39 -7.66 -12.79 34.81
N GLN A 40 -7.42 -13.69 33.87
CA GLN A 40 -8.46 -14.45 33.15
C GLN A 40 -9.14 -15.48 34.06
N GLY A 41 -8.50 -15.88 35.18
CA GLY A 41 -9.04 -16.85 36.13
C GLY A 41 -10.08 -16.30 37.13
N ILE A 42 -10.34 -14.99 37.15
CA ILE A 42 -11.22 -14.34 38.14
C ILE A 42 -12.22 -13.38 37.48
N TYR A 43 -13.32 -13.06 38.16
CA TYR A 43 -14.16 -11.92 37.79
C TYR A 43 -13.56 -10.65 38.41
N GLY A 44 -12.84 -9.89 37.59
CA GLY A 44 -12.06 -8.75 38.03
C GLY A 44 -12.87 -7.48 38.30
N LYS A 45 -12.18 -6.51 38.93
CA LYS A 45 -12.60 -5.12 39.06
C LYS A 45 -11.65 -4.21 38.28
N ASP A 46 -12.11 -3.04 37.86
CA ASP A 46 -11.23 -2.01 37.30
C ASP A 46 -10.43 -1.26 38.39
N HIS A 47 -9.63 -0.29 37.99
CA HIS A 47 -8.81 0.51 38.92
C HIS A 47 -9.63 1.41 39.85
N ASP A 48 -10.91 1.69 39.53
CA ASP A 48 -11.86 2.39 40.39
C ASP A 48 -12.57 1.44 41.38
N GLY A 49 -12.33 0.12 41.28
CA GLY A 49 -12.97 -0.90 42.09
C GLY A 49 -14.39 -1.30 41.63
N LYS A 50 -14.80 -0.87 40.43
CA LYS A 50 -16.09 -1.25 39.80
C LYS A 50 -15.98 -2.65 39.19
N ASN A 51 -17.07 -3.39 39.14
CA ASN A 51 -17.09 -4.75 38.58
C ASN A 51 -16.89 -4.70 37.05
N LEU A 52 -15.96 -5.50 36.52
CA LEU A 52 -15.76 -5.61 35.08
C LEU A 52 -16.91 -6.40 34.42
N LEU A 53 -17.33 -5.92 33.24
CA LEU A 53 -18.50 -6.40 32.51
C LEU A 53 -18.21 -7.69 31.74
N SER A 54 -19.17 -8.61 31.73
CA SER A 54 -19.23 -9.77 30.84
C SER A 54 -20.56 -9.75 30.08
N GLY A 55 -20.57 -10.30 28.87
CA GLY A 55 -21.77 -10.31 28.05
C GLY A 55 -21.53 -10.79 26.63
N TYR A 56 -22.47 -10.47 25.76
CA TYR A 56 -22.34 -10.70 24.33
C TYR A 56 -23.04 -9.62 23.50
N LEU A 57 -22.62 -9.51 22.25
CA LEU A 57 -23.31 -8.75 21.21
C LEU A 57 -23.89 -9.73 20.20
N ASP A 58 -25.21 -9.64 19.98
CA ASP A 58 -25.89 -10.39 18.92
C ASP A 58 -25.91 -9.53 17.66
N CYS A 59 -25.23 -10.02 16.62
CA CYS A 59 -24.88 -9.23 15.45
C CYS A 59 -25.50 -9.80 14.16
N GLU A 60 -26.25 -8.97 13.43
CA GLU A 60 -26.67 -9.23 12.05
C GLU A 60 -25.75 -8.47 11.08
N LEU A 61 -25.07 -9.20 10.20
CA LEU A 61 -24.27 -8.66 9.10
C LEU A 61 -25.06 -8.76 7.80
N THR A 62 -25.27 -7.62 7.11
CA THR A 62 -25.84 -7.57 5.76
C THR A 62 -24.77 -7.14 4.75
N THR A 63 -24.59 -7.89 3.67
CA THR A 63 -23.67 -7.53 2.58
C THR A 63 -24.19 -6.34 1.76
N ALA A 64 -23.40 -5.26 1.64
CA ALA A 64 -23.74 -4.07 0.86
C ALA A 64 -23.10 -4.06 -0.54
N SER A 65 -22.16 -4.96 -0.79
CA SER A 65 -21.50 -5.22 -2.07
C SER A 65 -21.17 -6.72 -2.15
N PRO A 66 -20.75 -7.27 -3.31
CA PRO A 66 -20.36 -8.68 -3.38
C PRO A 66 -19.23 -8.98 -2.39
N LEU A 67 -19.35 -10.06 -1.62
CA LEU A 67 -18.38 -10.46 -0.60
C LEU A 67 -17.74 -11.79 -1.01
N TYR A 68 -16.45 -11.95 -0.73
CA TYR A 68 -15.76 -13.23 -0.83
C TYR A 68 -14.79 -13.41 0.33
N VAL A 69 -14.91 -14.52 1.05
CA VAL A 69 -13.87 -15.06 1.92
C VAL A 69 -13.55 -16.45 1.42
N ARG A 70 -12.28 -16.75 1.19
CA ARG A 70 -11.83 -18.02 0.58
C ARG A 70 -11.90 -19.18 1.57
N ALA A 71 -12.39 -20.34 1.11
CA ALA A 71 -12.28 -21.60 1.84
C ALA A 71 -10.82 -22.05 2.04
N GLY A 72 -10.56 -22.77 3.14
CA GLY A 72 -9.27 -23.41 3.36
C GLY A 72 -8.96 -24.47 2.29
N ILE A 73 -7.68 -24.79 2.11
CA ILE A 73 -7.29 -25.92 1.26
C ILE A 73 -7.64 -27.24 1.97
N THR A 74 -8.32 -28.16 1.30
CA THR A 74 -8.59 -29.49 1.88
C THR A 74 -7.31 -30.35 1.87
N PRO A 75 -7.17 -31.34 2.76
CA PRO A 75 -6.01 -32.24 2.76
C PRO A 75 -5.75 -32.91 1.39
N GLN A 76 -6.82 -33.23 0.66
CA GLN A 76 -6.76 -33.79 -0.70
C GLN A 76 -6.14 -32.80 -1.70
N TYR A 77 -6.55 -31.53 -1.68
CA TYR A 77 -5.97 -30.50 -2.56
C TYR A 77 -4.50 -30.21 -2.21
N PHE A 78 -4.15 -30.25 -0.91
CA PHE A 78 -2.77 -30.09 -0.44
C PHE A 78 -1.87 -31.25 -0.89
N GLN A 79 -2.33 -32.50 -0.79
CA GLN A 79 -1.62 -33.68 -1.30
C GLN A 79 -1.39 -33.62 -2.83
N LEU A 80 -2.31 -33.00 -3.58
CA LEU A 80 -2.17 -32.76 -5.02
C LEU A 80 -1.23 -31.59 -5.37
N GLY A 81 -0.55 -30.98 -4.39
CA GLY A 81 0.39 -29.88 -4.60
C GLY A 81 -0.25 -28.57 -5.11
N LYS A 82 -1.59 -28.45 -5.01
CA LYS A 82 -2.31 -27.22 -5.36
C LYS A 82 -2.10 -26.14 -4.30
N ASP A 83 -2.22 -24.88 -4.70
CA ASP A 83 -2.14 -23.74 -3.79
C ASP A 83 -3.55 -23.23 -3.47
N THR A 84 -3.69 -22.55 -2.34
CA THR A 84 -4.90 -21.82 -1.91
C THR A 84 -5.50 -20.92 -3.00
N LYS A 85 -4.68 -20.34 -3.90
CA LYS A 85 -5.15 -19.56 -5.06
C LYS A 85 -6.02 -20.35 -6.07
N ASP A 86 -5.94 -21.67 -6.03
CA ASP A 86 -6.64 -22.60 -6.91
C ASP A 86 -7.96 -23.10 -6.29
N GLN A 87 -8.23 -22.73 -5.03
CA GLN A 87 -9.53 -22.92 -4.39
C GLN A 87 -10.41 -21.68 -4.60
N SER A 88 -11.57 -21.90 -5.24
CA SER A 88 -12.54 -20.86 -5.61
C SER A 88 -13.70 -20.74 -4.62
N ASP A 89 -13.98 -21.77 -3.82
CA ASP A 89 -15.15 -21.80 -2.94
C ASP A 89 -15.12 -20.66 -1.90
N PHE A 90 -16.30 -20.15 -1.55
CA PHE A 90 -16.47 -19.31 -0.38
C PHE A 90 -16.26 -20.16 0.88
N PHE A 91 -15.74 -19.60 1.97
CA PHE A 91 -15.51 -20.36 3.20
C PHE A 91 -16.79 -21.02 3.73
N TYR A 92 -16.71 -22.29 4.10
CA TYR A 92 -17.81 -23.07 4.67
C TYR A 92 -17.29 -24.01 5.75
N VAL A 93 -18.19 -24.49 6.61
CA VAL A 93 -17.86 -25.42 7.71
C VAL A 93 -18.36 -26.85 7.43
N ARG A 94 -19.48 -27.00 6.70
CA ARG A 94 -20.08 -28.31 6.39
C ARG A 94 -20.40 -28.46 4.90
N ASP A 95 -21.23 -27.59 4.36
CA ASP A 95 -21.61 -27.58 2.94
C ASP A 95 -21.14 -26.28 2.26
N ALA A 96 -20.56 -26.39 1.06
CA ALA A 96 -20.19 -25.26 0.22
C ALA A 96 -21.41 -24.47 -0.33
N SER A 97 -22.62 -25.02 -0.23
CA SER A 97 -23.87 -24.26 -0.48
C SER A 97 -24.22 -23.29 0.66
N GLU A 98 -23.70 -23.52 1.87
CA GLU A 98 -23.87 -22.71 3.09
C GLU A 98 -22.61 -21.85 3.35
N PRO A 99 -22.48 -20.66 2.74
CA PRO A 99 -21.35 -19.77 3.01
C PRO A 99 -21.32 -19.34 4.49
N VAL A 100 -20.12 -19.30 5.06
CA VAL A 100 -19.83 -18.92 6.44
C VAL A 100 -18.70 -17.89 6.46
N ILE A 101 -18.81 -16.87 7.29
CA ILE A 101 -17.74 -15.89 7.49
C ILE A 101 -16.93 -16.29 8.75
N PRO A 102 -15.62 -16.57 8.63
CA PRO A 102 -14.80 -16.92 9.80
C PRO A 102 -14.80 -15.84 10.89
N GLY A 103 -14.98 -16.24 12.15
CA GLY A 103 -14.86 -15.37 13.32
C GLY A 103 -13.50 -14.70 13.43
N SER A 104 -12.44 -15.35 12.91
CA SER A 104 -11.10 -14.77 12.75
C SER A 104 -11.07 -13.57 11.78
N SER A 105 -11.87 -13.60 10.71
CA SER A 105 -11.98 -12.49 9.74
C SER A 105 -12.78 -11.32 10.33
N LEU A 106 -13.82 -11.61 11.12
CA LEU A 106 -14.59 -10.61 11.85
C LEU A 106 -13.76 -9.96 12.96
N ARG A 107 -13.00 -10.76 13.73
CA ARG A 107 -12.03 -10.27 14.73
C ARG A 107 -10.95 -9.41 14.09
N GLY A 108 -10.40 -9.80 12.94
CA GLY A 108 -9.43 -8.98 12.19
C GLY A 108 -10.03 -7.64 11.72
N MET A 109 -11.29 -7.62 11.30
CA MET A 109 -12.00 -6.40 10.90
C MET A 109 -12.24 -5.46 12.08
N LEU A 110 -12.81 -5.96 13.19
CA LEU A 110 -13.09 -5.15 14.37
C LEU A 110 -11.81 -4.67 15.04
N ARG A 111 -10.80 -5.54 15.21
CA ARG A 111 -9.51 -5.15 15.81
C ARG A 111 -8.85 -4.01 15.05
N ASN A 112 -8.72 -4.10 13.72
CA ASN A 112 -8.11 -3.02 12.93
C ASN A 112 -8.88 -1.69 13.03
N LEU A 113 -10.21 -1.72 13.25
CA LEU A 113 -11.00 -0.50 13.43
C LEU A 113 -10.86 0.07 14.84
N VAL A 114 -10.84 -0.77 15.88
CA VAL A 114 -10.51 -0.37 17.26
C VAL A 114 -9.09 0.20 17.34
N GLU A 115 -8.10 -0.44 16.69
CA GLU A 115 -6.71 0.07 16.64
C GLU A 115 -6.65 1.49 16.07
N ILE A 116 -7.49 1.80 15.08
CA ILE A 116 -7.57 3.14 14.51
C ILE A 116 -8.29 4.10 15.48
N ALA A 117 -9.47 3.73 15.95
CA ALA A 117 -10.36 4.58 16.75
C ALA A 117 -9.80 4.91 18.15
N SER A 118 -9.15 3.95 18.79
CA SER A 118 -8.56 4.10 20.13
C SER A 118 -7.12 4.61 20.13
N PHE A 119 -6.59 5.07 18.98
CA PHE A 119 -5.21 5.57 18.84
C PHE A 119 -4.17 4.54 19.34
N SER A 120 -4.36 3.26 19.00
CA SER A 120 -3.43 2.17 19.35
C SER A 120 -2.13 2.21 18.52
N LYS A 121 -1.18 1.34 18.86
CA LYS A 121 0.14 1.25 18.22
C LYS A 121 0.08 0.73 16.79
N VAL A 122 1.16 0.98 16.04
CA VAL A 122 1.30 0.61 14.62
C VAL A 122 2.36 -0.47 14.46
N SER A 123 1.99 -1.71 14.79
CA SER A 123 2.88 -2.89 14.81
C SER A 123 2.94 -3.66 13.48
N SER A 124 1.85 -3.67 12.69
CA SER A 124 1.72 -4.48 11.46
C SER A 124 2.41 -3.87 10.23
N VAL A 125 3.72 -3.58 10.34
CA VAL A 125 4.55 -2.98 9.28
C VAL A 125 5.82 -3.80 9.07
N SER A 126 6.22 -4.03 7.81
CA SER A 126 7.37 -4.89 7.52
C SER A 126 8.72 -4.25 7.84
N ASP A 127 9.55 -5.03 8.52
CA ASP A 127 10.97 -4.85 8.84
C ASP A 127 11.92 -5.07 7.65
N LYS A 128 11.42 -5.61 6.53
CA LYS A 128 12.24 -5.92 5.36
C LYS A 128 12.55 -4.67 4.55
N ARG A 129 13.84 -4.47 4.24
CA ARG A 129 14.35 -3.38 3.39
C ARG A 129 14.07 -3.70 1.91
N PRO A 130 13.18 -2.97 1.21
CA PRO A 130 12.86 -3.28 -0.18
C PRO A 130 14.07 -3.01 -1.08
N VAL A 131 14.25 -3.79 -2.15
CA VAL A 131 15.23 -3.46 -3.20
C VAL A 131 14.58 -2.81 -4.42
N TYR A 132 15.27 -1.85 -5.03
CA TYR A 132 14.73 -1.00 -6.09
C TYR A 132 15.76 -0.70 -7.19
N ARG A 133 15.28 -0.24 -8.35
CA ARG A 133 16.09 0.20 -9.50
C ARG A 133 15.39 1.39 -10.16
N ALA A 134 16.04 2.55 -10.19
CA ALA A 134 15.44 3.81 -10.63
C ALA A 134 16.17 4.47 -11.82
N VAL A 135 16.79 3.67 -12.69
CA VAL A 135 17.63 4.12 -13.83
C VAL A 135 16.98 5.24 -14.64
N GLY A 136 15.73 5.05 -15.07
CA GLY A 136 14.96 5.99 -15.89
C GLY A 136 14.05 6.94 -15.12
N ASP A 137 14.16 6.98 -13.79
CA ASP A 137 13.28 7.78 -12.93
C ASP A 137 13.73 9.26 -12.95
N ILE A 138 12.77 10.17 -13.17
CA ILE A 138 13.00 11.61 -13.35
C ILE A 138 12.85 12.43 -12.05
N THR A 139 12.66 11.76 -10.91
CA THR A 139 12.54 12.39 -9.58
C THR A 139 13.86 12.32 -8.81
N SER A 140 13.95 13.01 -7.67
CA SER A 140 15.11 12.96 -6.75
C SER A 140 15.53 11.52 -6.40
N HIS A 141 14.58 10.61 -6.27
CA HIS A 141 14.81 9.18 -6.04
C HIS A 141 15.65 8.52 -7.16
N GLY A 142 15.38 8.88 -8.42
CA GLY A 142 16.19 8.44 -9.56
C GLY A 142 17.59 9.02 -9.55
N GLU A 143 17.75 10.27 -9.11
CA GLU A 143 19.06 10.92 -9.00
C GLU A 143 19.91 10.30 -7.89
N ASN A 144 19.31 10.05 -6.72
CA ASN A 144 19.97 9.38 -5.61
C ASN A 144 20.45 7.98 -6.00
N TYR A 145 19.58 7.17 -6.64
CA TYR A 145 19.93 5.87 -7.19
C TYR A 145 21.10 5.92 -8.20
N ARG A 146 21.14 6.96 -9.05
CA ARG A 146 22.23 7.15 -10.01
C ARG A 146 23.53 7.54 -9.31
N LYS A 147 23.50 8.41 -8.30
CA LYS A 147 24.68 8.83 -7.50
C LYS A 147 25.35 7.63 -6.78
N THR A 148 24.59 6.63 -6.32
CA THR A 148 25.14 5.41 -5.71
C THR A 148 25.86 4.49 -6.72
N LEU A 149 25.64 4.65 -8.03
CA LEU A 149 26.21 3.79 -9.08
C LEU A 149 27.14 4.53 -10.05
N MET A 150 27.10 5.85 -10.07
CA MET A 150 27.82 6.72 -10.98
C MET A 150 28.27 7.98 -10.21
N ARG A 151 29.57 8.25 -10.17
CA ARG A 151 30.09 9.55 -9.75
C ARG A 151 29.81 10.56 -10.86
N ASP A 152 29.21 11.70 -10.50
CA ASP A 152 29.13 12.87 -11.37
C ASP A 152 30.44 13.64 -11.21
N GLU A 153 31.13 13.88 -12.33
CA GLU A 153 32.48 14.46 -12.38
C GLU A 153 32.41 15.93 -12.87
N GLY A 154 31.19 16.49 -12.98
CA GLY A 154 30.94 17.78 -13.61
C GLY A 154 30.71 17.66 -15.12
N GLU A 155 30.13 18.71 -15.72
CA GLU A 155 29.92 18.84 -17.18
C GLU A 155 29.21 17.64 -17.86
N LYS A 156 28.44 16.86 -17.09
CA LYS A 156 27.79 15.60 -17.49
C LYS A 156 28.77 14.44 -17.81
N HIS A 157 29.97 14.46 -17.25
CA HIS A 157 30.89 13.34 -17.24
C HIS A 157 30.55 12.40 -16.07
N TYR A 158 30.42 11.10 -16.35
CA TYR A 158 30.01 10.11 -15.35
C TYR A 158 30.97 8.93 -15.28
N THR A 159 31.49 8.65 -14.09
CA THR A 159 32.36 7.47 -13.83
C THR A 159 31.57 6.38 -13.10
N PRO A 160 31.44 5.17 -13.67
CA PRO A 160 30.88 4.00 -12.98
C PRO A 160 31.55 3.71 -11.63
N LEU A 161 30.75 3.43 -10.60
CA LEU A 161 31.20 3.04 -9.25
C LEU A 161 31.04 1.54 -8.95
N MET A 162 30.36 0.80 -9.82
CA MET A 162 30.23 -0.66 -9.70
C MET A 162 31.47 -1.37 -10.27
N HIS A 163 31.93 -2.39 -9.56
CA HIS A 163 33.03 -3.27 -9.93
C HIS A 163 32.50 -4.60 -10.50
N GLY A 164 33.31 -5.27 -11.32
CA GLY A 164 33.11 -6.64 -11.75
C GLY A 164 33.89 -7.64 -10.87
N GLY A 165 33.32 -8.81 -10.65
CA GLY A 165 33.96 -9.91 -9.91
C GLY A 165 33.21 -11.23 -10.11
N TYR A 166 33.54 -12.22 -9.29
CA TYR A 166 33.02 -13.59 -9.38
C TYR A 166 32.52 -14.06 -8.02
N MET A 167 31.35 -14.69 -8.00
CA MET A 167 30.85 -15.36 -6.80
C MET A 167 31.70 -16.59 -6.51
N VAL A 168 32.18 -16.70 -5.27
CA VAL A 168 32.99 -17.83 -4.79
C VAL A 168 32.47 -18.32 -3.44
N ARG A 169 32.61 -19.62 -3.18
CA ARG A 169 32.43 -20.17 -1.84
C ARG A 169 33.66 -19.91 -0.97
N THR A 170 33.43 -19.54 0.29
CA THR A 170 34.49 -19.49 1.31
C THR A 170 34.78 -20.90 1.86
N ALA A 171 35.86 -21.04 2.63
CA ALA A 171 36.13 -22.25 3.40
C ALA A 171 35.03 -22.58 4.45
N THR A 172 34.21 -21.60 4.84
CA THR A 172 33.03 -21.79 5.72
C THR A 172 31.74 -22.07 4.94
N ASN A 173 31.84 -22.36 3.63
CA ASN A 173 30.72 -22.60 2.71
C ASN A 173 29.76 -21.40 2.52
N ASP A 174 30.15 -20.23 3.04
CA ASP A 174 29.49 -18.94 2.85
C ASP A 174 29.78 -18.37 1.45
N TRP A 175 29.07 -17.31 1.06
CA TRP A 175 29.30 -16.61 -0.21
C TRP A 175 30.20 -15.40 -0.04
N ALA A 176 31.16 -15.25 -0.95
CA ALA A 176 31.99 -14.06 -1.10
C ALA A 176 32.12 -13.68 -2.59
N ILE A 177 32.63 -12.48 -2.85
CA ILE A 177 32.98 -12.02 -4.21
C ILE A 177 34.50 -11.94 -4.34
N ARG A 178 35.07 -12.74 -5.26
CA ARG A 178 36.45 -12.55 -5.72
C ARG A 178 36.46 -11.37 -6.71
N PRO A 179 37.19 -10.27 -6.46
CA PRO A 179 37.30 -9.18 -7.44
C PRO A 179 37.91 -9.65 -8.76
N ALA A 180 37.54 -9.01 -9.86
CA ALA A 180 38.32 -9.13 -11.11
C ALA A 180 39.53 -8.18 -11.07
N LYS A 181 40.60 -8.51 -11.80
CA LYS A 181 41.81 -7.68 -11.87
C LYS A 181 41.47 -6.27 -12.36
N ASN A 182 42.07 -5.26 -11.72
CA ASN A 182 41.92 -3.87 -12.16
C ASN A 182 42.88 -3.59 -13.34
N ILE A 183 42.33 -3.35 -14.52
CA ILE A 183 43.09 -3.09 -15.76
C ILE A 183 42.64 -1.72 -16.29
N GLY A 184 43.58 -0.78 -16.36
CA GLY A 184 43.32 0.59 -16.82
C GLY A 184 42.39 1.42 -15.91
N GLY A 185 42.16 1.01 -14.66
CA GLY A 185 41.25 1.69 -13.74
C GLY A 185 39.81 1.14 -13.75
N THR A 186 39.55 0.00 -14.41
CA THR A 186 38.26 -0.72 -14.36
C THR A 186 38.47 -2.23 -14.22
N THR A 187 37.40 -2.93 -13.85
CA THR A 187 37.34 -4.39 -13.63
C THR A 187 36.50 -5.12 -14.70
N PHE A 188 35.95 -4.37 -15.66
CA PHE A 188 35.17 -4.89 -16.78
C PHE A 188 35.21 -3.95 -18.01
N ALA A 189 34.99 -4.53 -19.19
CA ALA A 189 34.79 -3.81 -20.45
C ALA A 189 33.36 -3.98 -20.98
N ARG A 190 33.00 -3.19 -22.00
CA ARG A 190 31.81 -3.42 -22.83
C ARG A 190 32.21 -4.04 -24.17
N ILE A 191 31.53 -5.12 -24.54
CA ILE A 191 31.63 -5.76 -25.86
C ILE A 191 30.36 -5.46 -26.65
N ARG A 192 30.47 -5.30 -27.97
CA ARG A 192 29.28 -5.23 -28.84
C ARG A 192 28.58 -6.59 -28.85
N ILE A 193 27.25 -6.61 -28.96
CA ILE A 193 26.53 -7.88 -29.15
C ILE A 193 26.87 -8.42 -30.55
N ASP A 194 27.46 -9.60 -30.60
CA ASP A 194 27.68 -10.42 -31.78
C ASP A 194 27.34 -11.87 -31.42
N GLU A 195 26.13 -12.31 -31.79
CA GLU A 195 25.65 -13.65 -31.46
C GLU A 195 26.49 -14.73 -32.18
N ARG A 196 27.04 -14.45 -33.38
CA ARG A 196 27.88 -15.42 -34.11
C ARG A 196 29.15 -15.75 -33.35
N LEU A 197 29.73 -14.77 -32.66
CA LEU A 197 30.85 -14.98 -31.74
C LEU A 197 30.37 -15.66 -30.46
N PHE A 198 29.28 -15.19 -29.87
CA PHE A 198 28.80 -15.66 -28.56
C PHE A 198 28.36 -17.13 -28.56
N ASP A 199 27.80 -17.62 -29.66
CA ASP A 199 27.36 -19.01 -29.82
C ASP A 199 28.54 -20.00 -29.95
N GLN A 200 29.76 -19.51 -30.21
CA GLN A 200 31.00 -20.31 -30.23
C GLN A 200 31.71 -20.36 -28.86
N LEU A 201 31.31 -19.54 -27.89
CA LEU A 201 32.03 -19.42 -26.62
C LEU A 201 31.73 -20.59 -25.67
N ARG A 202 32.77 -21.07 -24.98
CA ARG A 202 32.62 -22.11 -23.96
C ARG A 202 31.89 -21.55 -22.73
N LYS A 203 30.81 -22.23 -22.32
CA LYS A 203 30.00 -21.83 -21.17
C LYS A 203 30.74 -22.12 -19.85
N VAL A 204 30.78 -21.13 -18.95
CA VAL A 204 31.34 -21.28 -17.59
C VAL A 204 30.51 -22.31 -16.80
N LYS A 205 31.19 -23.22 -16.10
CA LYS A 205 30.57 -24.32 -15.35
C LYS A 205 29.41 -23.84 -14.48
N ASN A 206 28.28 -24.56 -14.53
CA ASN A 206 27.03 -24.30 -13.81
C ASN A 206 26.33 -22.95 -14.09
N CYS A 207 26.88 -22.06 -14.91
CA CYS A 207 26.35 -20.70 -15.13
C CYS A 207 25.53 -20.62 -16.42
N GLN A 208 24.30 -20.09 -16.36
CA GLN A 208 23.42 -20.08 -17.54
C GLN A 208 23.77 -19.01 -18.57
N THR A 209 24.42 -17.91 -18.16
CA THR A 209 24.67 -16.72 -18.99
C THR A 209 26.14 -16.27 -19.04
N ALA A 210 27.05 -17.07 -18.49
CA ALA A 210 28.48 -16.74 -18.40
C ALA A 210 29.30 -17.61 -19.36
N PHE A 211 30.21 -16.99 -20.10
CA PHE A 211 31.01 -17.66 -21.13
C PHE A 211 32.47 -17.20 -21.10
N GLU A 212 33.39 -18.14 -21.27
CA GLU A 212 34.84 -17.92 -21.38
C GLU A 212 35.13 -17.18 -22.71
N ILE A 213 35.94 -16.13 -22.68
CA ILE A 213 36.29 -15.32 -23.85
C ILE A 213 37.69 -14.70 -23.72
N PHE A 214 38.41 -14.56 -24.82
CA PHE A 214 39.71 -13.88 -24.85
C PHE A 214 39.54 -12.51 -25.53
N ILE A 215 40.01 -11.43 -24.87
CA ILE A 215 39.74 -10.05 -25.31
C ILE A 215 40.98 -9.15 -25.29
N GLU A 216 40.93 -8.14 -26.15
CA GLU A 216 41.79 -6.95 -26.17
C GLU A 216 40.92 -5.71 -25.92
N THR A 217 41.38 -4.77 -25.10
CA THR A 217 40.59 -3.62 -24.63
C THR A 217 41.28 -2.30 -24.87
N GLY A 218 40.54 -1.31 -25.36
CA GLY A 218 40.97 0.08 -25.40
C GLY A 218 40.99 0.72 -24.01
N PRO A 219 41.47 1.99 -23.91
CA PRO A 219 41.57 2.70 -22.64
C PRO A 219 40.21 2.84 -21.94
N TYR A 220 40.25 2.91 -20.61
CA TYR A 220 39.08 3.23 -19.79
C TYR A 220 38.86 4.74 -19.79
N ASP A 221 38.23 5.26 -20.83
CA ASP A 221 38.10 6.70 -21.06
C ASP A 221 36.65 7.14 -21.27
N TYR A 222 36.40 8.46 -21.20
CA TYR A 222 35.10 9.04 -21.48
C TYR A 222 34.71 8.87 -22.94
N VAL A 223 33.50 8.35 -23.16
CA VAL A 223 32.91 8.30 -24.50
C VAL A 223 31.50 8.87 -24.47
N GLU A 224 31.09 9.47 -25.59
CA GLU A 224 29.74 9.97 -25.78
C GLU A 224 28.67 8.90 -25.60
N VAL A 225 27.56 9.31 -24.99
CA VAL A 225 26.34 8.51 -24.84
C VAL A 225 25.12 9.37 -25.19
N LYS A 226 24.18 8.79 -25.94
CA LYS A 226 23.00 9.48 -26.51
C LYS A 226 23.34 10.66 -27.47
N GLY A 227 24.47 10.59 -28.17
CA GLY A 227 24.93 11.60 -29.14
C GLY A 227 25.28 12.92 -28.46
N GLY A 228 26.49 13.02 -27.90
CA GLY A 228 26.99 14.17 -27.13
C GLY A 228 26.19 14.58 -25.88
N PHE A 229 25.03 13.98 -25.58
CA PHE A 229 24.19 14.50 -24.49
C PHE A 229 24.84 14.34 -23.11
N LEU A 230 25.57 13.25 -22.87
CA LEU A 230 26.41 13.02 -21.67
C LEU A 230 27.61 12.13 -22.02
N HIS A 231 28.65 12.17 -21.20
CA HIS A 231 29.82 11.32 -21.32
C HIS A 231 29.84 10.24 -20.23
N THR A 232 30.41 9.08 -20.52
CA THR A 232 30.58 8.03 -19.50
C THR A 232 31.90 7.32 -19.68
N LYS A 233 32.64 7.10 -18.59
CA LYS A 233 33.91 6.36 -18.61
C LYS A 233 33.66 4.88 -18.92
N ILE A 234 34.22 4.38 -20.03
CA ILE A 234 33.90 3.05 -20.60
C ILE A 234 35.14 2.46 -21.30
N ALA A 235 35.63 1.33 -20.81
CA ALA A 235 36.55 0.48 -21.57
C ALA A 235 35.74 -0.30 -22.62
N ARG A 236 36.22 -0.30 -23.86
CA ARG A 236 35.61 -1.03 -24.98
C ARG A 236 36.51 -2.22 -25.36
N VAL A 237 35.91 -3.38 -25.61
CA VAL A 237 36.59 -4.48 -26.27
C VAL A 237 36.84 -4.09 -27.74
N LEU A 238 38.10 -4.20 -28.18
CA LEU A 238 38.53 -3.90 -29.55
C LEU A 238 38.59 -5.17 -30.41
N ARG A 239 39.06 -6.26 -29.80
CA ARG A 239 39.23 -7.58 -30.41
C ARG A 239 38.76 -8.65 -29.43
N ALA A 240 38.12 -9.70 -29.92
CA ALA A 240 37.60 -10.79 -29.11
C ALA A 240 37.63 -12.11 -29.89
N ASP A 241 37.90 -13.21 -29.21
CA ASP A 241 38.11 -14.54 -29.80
C ASP A 241 37.62 -15.64 -28.82
N PRO A 242 37.06 -16.77 -29.31
CA PRO A 242 36.80 -17.94 -28.47
C PRO A 242 38.07 -18.62 -27.93
N SER A 243 39.23 -18.41 -28.57
CA SER A 243 40.50 -19.09 -28.27
C SER A 243 41.61 -18.13 -27.80
N PRO A 244 42.65 -18.63 -27.10
CA PRO A 244 43.83 -17.82 -26.77
C PRO A 244 44.57 -17.38 -28.04
N ALA A 245 44.81 -16.08 -28.19
CA ALA A 245 45.60 -15.52 -29.29
C ALA A 245 46.52 -14.38 -28.82
N LYS A 246 47.59 -14.10 -29.58
CA LYS A 246 48.60 -13.08 -29.22
C LYS A 246 47.96 -11.70 -29.00
N GLY A 247 48.19 -11.12 -27.83
CA GLY A 247 47.64 -9.83 -27.39
C GLY A 247 46.28 -9.92 -26.67
N LEU A 248 45.58 -11.06 -26.74
CA LEU A 248 44.33 -11.25 -26.01
C LEU A 248 44.57 -11.75 -24.58
N ARG A 249 43.66 -11.43 -23.67
CA ARG A 249 43.67 -11.87 -22.26
C ARG A 249 42.33 -12.48 -21.86
N SER A 250 42.38 -13.47 -20.96
CA SER A 250 41.20 -14.23 -20.51
C SER A 250 40.23 -13.37 -19.71
N ALA A 251 38.94 -13.57 -19.96
CA ALA A 251 37.84 -12.83 -19.34
C ALA A 251 36.52 -13.64 -19.43
N THR A 252 35.46 -13.14 -18.80
CA THR A 252 34.13 -13.76 -18.82
C THR A 252 33.07 -12.84 -19.40
N LEU A 253 32.45 -13.23 -20.51
CA LEU A 253 31.24 -12.60 -21.04
C LEU A 253 30.08 -12.86 -20.07
N ALA A 254 29.44 -11.80 -19.60
CA ALA A 254 28.27 -11.86 -18.73
C ALA A 254 27.01 -11.41 -19.48
N ARG A 255 26.23 -12.34 -20.03
CA ARG A 255 24.99 -12.03 -20.76
C ARG A 255 23.90 -11.60 -19.79
N SER A 256 23.39 -10.38 -19.95
CA SER A 256 22.44 -9.75 -19.02
C SER A 256 20.98 -9.74 -19.51
N GLY A 257 20.65 -10.63 -20.45
CA GLY A 257 19.29 -10.83 -20.98
C GLY A 257 18.85 -9.80 -22.04
N TRP A 258 17.78 -10.11 -22.76
CA TRP A 258 17.28 -9.24 -23.83
C TRP A 258 16.63 -7.95 -23.29
N ILE A 259 16.98 -6.81 -23.89
CA ILE A 259 16.34 -5.51 -23.67
C ILE A 259 16.26 -4.80 -25.03
N PHE A 260 15.12 -4.20 -25.35
CA PHE A 260 14.95 -3.42 -26.58
C PHE A 260 16.07 -2.36 -26.74
N SER A 261 16.62 -2.23 -27.95
CA SER A 261 17.74 -1.32 -28.31
C SER A 261 19.09 -1.54 -27.59
N LYS A 262 19.25 -2.63 -26.82
CA LYS A 262 20.55 -3.04 -26.25
C LYS A 262 21.56 -3.34 -27.36
N LYS A 263 22.76 -2.75 -27.30
CA LYS A 263 23.85 -2.95 -28.29
C LYS A 263 25.12 -3.61 -27.74
N THR A 264 25.21 -3.78 -26.42
CA THR A 264 26.42 -4.25 -25.74
C THR A 264 26.11 -5.14 -24.56
N GLU A 265 26.91 -6.17 -24.35
CA GLU A 265 27.04 -6.87 -23.06
C GLU A 265 28.24 -6.34 -22.27
N ALA A 266 28.51 -6.92 -21.11
CA ALA A 266 29.72 -6.68 -20.34
C ALA A 266 30.62 -7.92 -20.34
N VAL A 267 31.93 -7.69 -20.33
CA VAL A 267 32.95 -8.73 -20.15
C VAL A 267 33.72 -8.38 -18.89
N ILE A 268 33.65 -9.23 -17.87
CA ILE A 268 34.38 -9.06 -16.60
C ILE A 268 35.77 -9.65 -16.78
N TYR A 269 36.81 -8.95 -16.34
CA TYR A 269 38.19 -9.40 -16.49
C TYR A 269 38.48 -10.65 -15.65
N GLU A 270 39.59 -11.34 -15.89
CA GLU A 270 40.05 -12.47 -15.07
C GLU A 270 40.02 -12.19 -13.54
N PRO A 271 39.72 -13.19 -12.69
CA PRO A 271 39.71 -13.03 -11.23
C PRO A 271 41.10 -12.68 -10.68
N ASP A 272 41.13 -11.75 -9.73
CA ASP A 272 42.37 -11.36 -9.06
C ASP A 272 42.68 -12.27 -7.87
N GLN A 273 43.47 -13.31 -8.11
CA GLN A 273 43.82 -14.29 -7.09
C GLN A 273 44.64 -13.69 -5.93
N ASN A 274 45.31 -12.56 -6.14
CA ASN A 274 46.10 -11.87 -5.13
C ASN A 274 45.24 -11.07 -4.14
N VAL A 275 43.97 -10.78 -4.48
CA VAL A 275 43.03 -10.04 -3.63
C VAL A 275 42.12 -11.03 -2.90
N LYS A 276 42.06 -10.94 -1.56
CA LYS A 276 41.14 -11.74 -0.72
C LYS A 276 39.69 -11.58 -1.23
N PRO A 277 38.89 -12.65 -1.30
CA PRO A 277 37.44 -12.51 -1.49
C PRO A 277 36.81 -11.55 -0.49
N LEU A 278 35.87 -10.75 -0.98
CA LEU A 278 35.06 -9.83 -0.20
C LEU A 278 33.84 -10.59 0.33
N ASP A 279 33.79 -10.81 1.63
CA ASP A 279 32.72 -11.57 2.30
C ASP A 279 31.36 -10.84 2.17
N LEU A 280 30.28 -11.59 1.94
CA LEU A 280 28.90 -11.07 1.89
C LEU A 280 28.14 -11.42 3.17
N ASP A 281 27.32 -10.50 3.66
CA ASP A 281 26.44 -10.77 4.80
C ASP A 281 25.11 -11.44 4.37
N ASP A 282 24.44 -12.11 5.31
CA ASP A 282 23.21 -12.84 4.97
C ASP A 282 22.03 -11.91 4.64
N ASP A 283 21.96 -10.69 5.17
CA ASP A 283 20.89 -9.75 4.83
C ASP A 283 21.02 -9.35 3.35
N GLN A 284 22.25 -9.20 2.83
CA GLN A 284 22.52 -9.00 1.40
C GLN A 284 22.12 -10.22 0.56
N ILE A 285 22.47 -11.42 1.00
CA ILE A 285 22.14 -12.67 0.30
C ILE A 285 20.63 -12.90 0.26
N ASP A 286 19.92 -12.66 1.36
CA ASP A 286 18.47 -12.83 1.46
C ASP A 286 17.73 -11.73 0.67
N ALA A 287 18.16 -10.47 0.73
CA ALA A 287 17.65 -9.40 -0.13
C ALA A 287 17.96 -9.61 -1.63
N TYR A 288 19.02 -10.35 -1.97
CA TYR A 288 19.26 -10.81 -3.34
C TYR A 288 18.29 -11.93 -3.75
N ARG A 289 18.02 -12.90 -2.87
CA ARG A 289 17.07 -14.00 -3.14
C ARG A 289 15.64 -13.47 -3.37
N GLU A 290 15.16 -12.57 -2.52
CA GLU A 290 13.79 -12.04 -2.57
C GLU A 290 13.46 -11.24 -3.85
N GLN A 291 14.47 -10.76 -4.59
CA GLN A 291 14.27 -10.01 -5.84
C GLN A 291 14.35 -10.85 -7.13
N LEU A 292 14.53 -12.17 -7.01
CA LEU A 292 14.56 -13.09 -8.13
C LEU A 292 13.15 -13.29 -8.70
N SER A 293 12.78 -12.47 -9.69
CA SER A 293 11.53 -12.65 -10.44
C SER A 293 11.57 -13.91 -11.31
N LYS A 294 10.40 -14.38 -11.78
CA LYS A 294 10.28 -15.57 -12.65
C LYS A 294 11.19 -15.47 -13.88
N GLU A 295 11.35 -14.27 -14.43
CA GLU A 295 12.18 -13.99 -15.62
C GLU A 295 13.68 -14.04 -15.27
N ALA A 296 14.07 -13.54 -14.09
CA ALA A 296 15.44 -13.65 -13.60
C ALA A 296 15.83 -15.10 -13.31
N LYS A 297 14.91 -15.89 -12.77
CA LYS A 297 15.07 -17.34 -12.56
C LYS A 297 15.16 -18.13 -13.87
N LYS A 298 14.33 -17.79 -14.87
CA LYS A 298 14.43 -18.34 -16.24
C LYS A 298 15.73 -17.97 -16.96
N LEU A 299 16.37 -16.84 -16.60
CA LEU A 299 17.61 -16.37 -17.21
C LEU A 299 18.88 -16.93 -16.54
N LEU A 300 18.87 -17.07 -15.21
CA LEU A 300 20.06 -17.37 -14.40
C LEU A 300 20.00 -18.74 -13.69
N GLY A 301 18.82 -19.36 -13.64
CA GLY A 301 18.50 -20.49 -12.76
C GLY A 301 17.94 -20.04 -11.40
N GLU A 302 17.38 -20.99 -10.65
CA GLU A 302 16.69 -20.74 -9.37
C GLU A 302 17.54 -20.04 -8.30
N LYS A 303 18.86 -20.24 -8.34
CA LYS A 303 19.82 -19.62 -7.40
C LYS A 303 20.26 -18.21 -7.82
N GLY A 304 19.85 -17.74 -9.00
CA GLY A 304 20.38 -16.51 -9.58
C GLY A 304 21.90 -16.59 -9.75
N VAL A 305 22.62 -15.55 -9.34
CA VAL A 305 24.09 -15.54 -9.36
C VAL A 305 24.74 -16.35 -8.23
N LEU A 306 23.97 -16.94 -7.30
CA LEU A 306 24.51 -17.72 -6.18
C LEU A 306 24.96 -19.13 -6.65
N VAL A 307 25.94 -19.11 -7.54
CA VAL A 307 26.60 -20.24 -8.21
C VAL A 307 28.10 -19.92 -8.24
N ASP A 308 28.93 -20.90 -7.92
CA ASP A 308 30.38 -20.73 -7.85
C ASP A 308 30.95 -20.45 -9.26
N GLY A 309 31.81 -19.44 -9.38
CA GLY A 309 32.32 -18.92 -10.65
C GLY A 309 31.40 -17.95 -11.39
N HIS A 310 30.21 -17.62 -10.87
CA HIS A 310 29.28 -16.73 -11.59
C HIS A 310 29.77 -15.28 -11.62
N PRO A 311 29.86 -14.62 -12.81
CA PRO A 311 30.23 -13.21 -12.92
C PRO A 311 29.15 -12.30 -12.30
N VAL A 312 29.57 -11.29 -11.54
CA VAL A 312 28.69 -10.35 -10.82
C VAL A 312 29.21 -8.92 -10.88
N PHE A 313 28.27 -7.97 -10.77
CA PHE A 313 28.56 -6.58 -10.47
C PHE A 313 28.27 -6.30 -9.00
N TYR A 314 29.15 -5.54 -8.35
CA TYR A 314 28.99 -5.14 -6.95
C TYR A 314 29.39 -3.67 -6.76
N VAL A 315 28.93 -3.08 -5.67
CA VAL A 315 29.27 -1.71 -5.25
C VAL A 315 29.93 -1.79 -3.88
N LEU A 316 30.91 -0.93 -3.61
CA LEU A 316 31.53 -0.81 -2.29
C LEU A 316 30.88 0.29 -1.45
N ASP A 317 30.91 0.14 -0.12
CA ASP A 317 30.61 1.22 0.82
C ASP A 317 31.85 2.11 1.07
N GLU A 318 31.67 3.16 1.87
CA GLU A 318 32.74 4.11 2.26
C GLU A 318 33.88 3.45 3.06
N LYS A 319 33.70 2.21 3.52
CA LYS A 319 34.67 1.40 4.28
C LYS A 319 35.30 0.29 3.44
N GLY A 320 35.04 0.26 2.13
CA GLY A 320 35.56 -0.76 1.20
C GLY A 320 34.93 -2.14 1.34
N LYS A 321 33.84 -2.30 2.10
CA LYS A 321 33.05 -3.54 2.13
C LYS A 321 32.07 -3.55 0.96
N VAL A 322 31.58 -4.73 0.56
CA VAL A 322 30.48 -4.79 -0.42
C VAL A 322 29.24 -4.15 0.19
N PHE A 323 28.67 -3.15 -0.48
CA PHE A 323 27.36 -2.58 -0.14
C PHE A 323 26.23 -3.47 -0.66
N PHE A 324 26.29 -3.84 -1.95
CA PHE A 324 25.34 -4.77 -2.57
C PHE A 324 25.83 -5.30 -3.93
N PHE A 325 25.18 -6.34 -4.47
CA PHE A 325 25.61 -7.06 -5.69
C PHE A 325 24.45 -7.52 -6.61
N GLY A 326 24.79 -7.93 -7.85
CA GLY A 326 23.86 -8.58 -8.78
C GLY A 326 24.37 -8.75 -10.22
N HIS A 327 23.60 -9.45 -11.06
CA HIS A 327 23.96 -9.79 -12.46
C HIS A 327 23.99 -8.61 -13.46
N CYS A 328 23.76 -7.37 -13.00
CA CYS A 328 23.51 -6.21 -13.86
C CYS A 328 24.36 -5.02 -13.41
N ARG A 329 25.02 -4.33 -14.36
CA ARG A 329 25.78 -3.10 -14.09
C ARG A 329 24.95 -2.01 -13.40
N MET A 330 23.68 -1.85 -13.79
CA MET A 330 22.70 -1.07 -13.02
C MET A 330 21.91 -2.02 -12.10
N LEU A 331 22.54 -2.55 -11.05
CA LEU A 331 21.92 -3.51 -10.13
C LEU A 331 20.71 -2.90 -9.38
N ARG A 332 19.86 -3.76 -8.79
CA ARG A 332 18.91 -3.26 -7.78
C ARG A 332 19.67 -3.02 -6.49
N LEU A 333 19.34 -1.98 -5.75
CA LEU A 333 19.94 -1.65 -4.45
C LEU A 333 18.88 -1.77 -3.35
N PRO A 334 19.23 -2.19 -2.12
CA PRO A 334 18.35 -2.04 -0.96
C PRO A 334 18.18 -0.56 -0.61
N TYR A 335 17.03 -0.21 -0.03
CA TYR A 335 16.93 1.02 0.75
C TYR A 335 17.69 0.88 2.09
N PRO A 336 18.22 1.98 2.66
CA PRO A 336 18.93 1.94 3.95
C PRO A 336 17.99 1.78 5.15
N ARG A 337 16.68 1.98 4.98
CA ARG A 337 15.62 1.69 5.97
C ARG A 337 14.51 0.82 5.38
N SER A 338 13.84 0.09 6.26
CA SER A 338 12.58 -0.61 6.03
C SER A 338 11.36 0.29 6.24
N PRO A 339 10.15 -0.15 5.85
CA PRO A 339 8.90 0.51 6.23
C PRO A 339 8.70 0.62 7.75
N PHE A 340 9.16 -0.37 8.54
CA PHE A 340 9.07 -0.35 10.01
C PHE A 340 9.97 0.72 10.63
N GLU A 341 11.18 0.94 10.09
CA GLU A 341 12.07 2.05 10.46
C GLU A 341 11.48 3.45 10.09
N CYS A 342 10.37 3.49 9.36
CA CYS A 342 9.57 4.70 9.09
C CYS A 342 8.30 4.82 9.98
N VAL A 343 8.14 3.95 10.98
CA VAL A 343 7.19 4.12 12.10
C VAL A 343 7.93 4.80 13.26
N PRO A 344 7.48 5.99 13.72
CA PRO A 344 8.05 6.64 14.90
C PRO A 344 8.04 5.72 16.12
N GLU A 345 9.16 5.68 16.85
CA GLU A 345 9.37 4.73 17.96
C GLU A 345 8.29 4.80 19.03
N SER A 346 7.85 6.01 19.39
CA SER A 346 6.76 6.27 20.34
C SER A 346 5.37 5.81 19.88
N LEU A 347 5.25 5.16 18.71
CA LEU A 347 4.02 4.55 18.18
C LEU A 347 4.12 3.02 18.06
N ARG A 348 5.22 2.41 18.54
CA ARG A 348 5.54 0.99 18.38
C ARG A 348 6.39 0.41 19.53
N ARG A 349 6.22 0.92 20.76
CA ARG A 349 6.84 0.37 21.98
C ARG A 349 6.06 -0.85 22.44
N ASP A 350 6.73 -1.94 22.79
CA ASP A 350 6.04 -3.15 23.30
C ASP A 350 5.73 -3.02 24.79
N GLU A 351 6.48 -2.18 25.51
CA GLU A 351 6.34 -1.85 26.93
C GLU A 351 4.99 -1.20 27.24
N GLU A 352 4.45 -0.44 26.28
CA GLU A 352 3.14 0.20 26.38
C GLU A 352 2.03 -0.80 26.04
N LEU A 353 0.97 -0.80 26.84
CA LEU A 353 -0.29 -1.48 26.54
C LEU A 353 -1.23 -0.50 25.84
N ASP A 354 -1.78 -0.88 24.69
CA ASP A 354 -2.88 -0.16 24.06
C ASP A 354 -4.23 -0.89 24.19
N MET A 355 -5.31 -0.19 23.87
CA MET A 355 -6.67 -0.70 24.05
C MET A 355 -7.00 -1.87 23.11
N ALA A 356 -6.43 -1.94 21.91
CA ALA A 356 -6.64 -3.07 21.02
C ALA A 356 -5.88 -4.32 21.50
N GLU A 357 -4.69 -4.16 22.07
CA GLU A 357 -3.96 -5.21 22.78
C GLU A 357 -4.72 -5.69 24.03
N ALA A 358 -5.29 -4.77 24.82
CA ALA A 358 -6.04 -5.11 26.03
C ALA A 358 -7.32 -5.91 25.71
N ILE A 359 -8.08 -5.52 24.68
CA ILE A 359 -9.33 -6.17 24.28
C ILE A 359 -9.07 -7.49 23.55
N PHE A 360 -8.22 -7.46 22.51
CA PHE A 360 -8.04 -8.60 21.59
C PHE A 360 -6.84 -9.50 21.94
N GLY A 361 -6.05 -9.16 22.95
CA GLY A 361 -4.86 -9.91 23.38
C GLY A 361 -3.61 -9.62 22.55
N TYR A 362 -2.46 -10.07 23.05
CA TYR A 362 -1.16 -9.85 22.42
C TYR A 362 -0.16 -10.97 22.75
N SER A 363 0.93 -11.02 21.99
CA SER A 363 2.13 -11.79 22.33
C SER A 363 3.34 -10.91 22.00
N LYS A 364 4.07 -10.49 23.04
CA LYS A 364 5.17 -9.54 23.00
C LYS A 364 6.46 -10.20 23.45
N ARG A 365 7.61 -9.68 23.01
CA ARG A 365 8.92 -10.17 23.45
C ARG A 365 9.81 -9.03 23.91
N PHE A 366 10.06 -9.00 25.21
CA PHE A 366 10.83 -7.95 25.87
C PHE A 366 12.35 -8.16 25.70
N GLU A 367 13.13 -7.11 25.95
CA GLU A 367 14.60 -7.12 25.80
C GLU A 367 15.28 -8.20 26.64
N ASN A 368 14.73 -8.53 27.81
CA ASN A 368 15.19 -9.62 28.67
C ASN A 368 14.97 -11.04 28.08
N GLY A 369 14.48 -11.13 26.84
CA GLY A 369 14.23 -12.37 26.11
C GLY A 369 12.91 -13.06 26.45
N GLN A 370 12.24 -12.68 27.54
CA GLN A 370 10.95 -13.23 27.94
C GLN A 370 9.87 -12.91 26.90
N THR A 371 8.94 -13.83 26.73
CA THR A 371 7.75 -13.64 25.90
C THR A 371 6.55 -13.58 26.84
N HIS A 372 5.90 -12.43 26.96
CA HIS A 372 4.63 -12.33 27.69
C HIS A 372 3.49 -12.33 26.67
N ALA A 373 2.44 -13.09 26.96
CA ALA A 373 1.24 -13.14 26.16
C ALA A 373 0.03 -12.93 27.06
N TYR A 374 -0.96 -12.19 26.56
CA TYR A 374 -2.23 -11.97 27.23
C TYR A 374 -3.35 -12.42 26.29
N ALA A 375 -4.26 -13.25 26.80
CA ALA A 375 -5.38 -13.76 26.03
C ALA A 375 -6.34 -12.61 25.66
N GLY A 376 -7.01 -12.73 24.51
CA GLY A 376 -8.04 -11.77 24.14
C GLY A 376 -9.31 -12.01 24.96
N ARG A 377 -9.79 -10.96 25.64
CA ARG A 377 -11.05 -10.93 26.40
C ARG A 377 -12.32 -10.92 25.52
N VAL A 378 -12.16 -11.16 24.22
CA VAL A 378 -13.23 -11.15 23.21
C VAL A 378 -13.12 -12.36 22.29
N SER A 379 -14.20 -13.15 22.24
CA SER A 379 -14.36 -14.30 21.35
C SER A 379 -15.49 -14.05 20.36
N ILE A 380 -15.24 -14.32 19.08
CA ILE A 380 -16.18 -14.03 17.99
C ILE A 380 -16.49 -15.32 17.26
N SER A 381 -17.78 -15.70 17.20
CA SER A 381 -18.20 -16.86 16.42
C SER A 381 -17.99 -16.61 14.93
N ASP A 382 -17.95 -17.70 14.15
CA ASP A 382 -18.24 -17.60 12.73
C ASP A 382 -19.64 -16.98 12.53
N ALA A 383 -19.84 -16.25 11.43
CA ALA A 383 -21.16 -15.80 11.02
C ALA A 383 -21.79 -16.80 10.05
N THR A 384 -22.85 -17.45 10.51
CA THR A 384 -23.63 -18.40 9.71
C THR A 384 -24.67 -17.66 8.88
N LEU A 385 -25.00 -18.22 7.71
CA LEU A 385 -26.06 -17.70 6.84
C LEU A 385 -27.41 -17.66 7.59
N VAL A 386 -28.18 -16.58 7.43
CA VAL A 386 -29.57 -16.55 7.90
C VAL A 386 -30.42 -17.50 7.03
N PRO A 387 -31.30 -18.35 7.60
CA PRO A 387 -32.12 -19.31 6.83
C PRO A 387 -32.95 -18.71 5.69
N ASP A 388 -33.42 -19.59 4.80
CA ASP A 388 -34.38 -19.33 3.70
C ASP A 388 -33.97 -18.31 2.63
N GLN A 389 -32.72 -17.85 2.65
CA GLN A 389 -32.17 -16.94 1.65
C GLN A 389 -31.86 -17.66 0.33
N LYS A 390 -32.56 -17.25 -0.73
CA LYS A 390 -32.35 -17.72 -2.12
C LYS A 390 -31.33 -16.87 -2.87
N ASP A 391 -30.82 -17.39 -3.99
CA ASP A 391 -29.95 -16.71 -4.97
C ASP A 391 -28.65 -16.11 -4.39
N LEU A 392 -28.00 -16.85 -3.48
CA LEU A 392 -26.84 -16.36 -2.71
C LEU A 392 -25.66 -15.87 -3.55
N TRP A 393 -25.44 -16.47 -4.74
CA TRP A 393 -24.23 -16.31 -5.52
C TRP A 393 -24.30 -15.14 -6.50
N PHE A 394 -23.22 -14.36 -6.60
CA PHE A 394 -23.20 -13.12 -7.38
C PHE A 394 -23.04 -13.31 -8.90
N ALA A 395 -22.49 -14.45 -9.34
CA ALA A 395 -22.30 -14.77 -10.76
C ALA A 395 -23.16 -15.97 -11.18
N PRO A 396 -23.69 -16.01 -12.42
CA PRO A 396 -24.58 -17.08 -12.87
C PRO A 396 -24.01 -18.50 -12.70
N ASN A 397 -22.71 -18.67 -12.95
CA ASN A 397 -22.00 -19.95 -12.82
C ASN A 397 -21.28 -20.10 -11.47
N LYS A 398 -21.68 -19.33 -10.44
CA LYS A 398 -21.01 -19.07 -9.15
C LYS A 398 -19.62 -18.44 -9.24
N THR A 399 -18.72 -19.01 -10.04
CA THR A 399 -17.29 -18.66 -10.11
C THR A 399 -17.03 -17.43 -10.99
N VAL A 400 -16.14 -16.56 -10.51
CA VAL A 400 -15.60 -15.40 -11.21
C VAL A 400 -14.08 -15.48 -11.23
N ILE A 401 -13.47 -15.17 -12.37
CA ILE A 401 -12.05 -14.78 -12.44
C ILE A 401 -11.99 -13.26 -12.30
N PRO A 402 -11.51 -12.70 -11.17
CA PRO A 402 -11.39 -11.25 -11.01
C PRO A 402 -10.20 -10.70 -11.81
N LYS A 403 -10.29 -9.42 -12.14
CA LYS A 403 -9.15 -8.59 -12.53
C LYS A 403 -8.05 -8.68 -11.47
N ILE A 404 -6.79 -8.63 -11.91
CA ILE A 404 -5.59 -8.86 -11.10
C ILE A 404 -5.65 -8.07 -9.77
N LEU A 405 -5.71 -8.80 -8.64
CA LEU A 405 -5.84 -8.25 -7.29
C LEU A 405 -4.53 -7.68 -6.69
N SER A 406 -3.50 -7.49 -7.51
CA SER A 406 -2.18 -7.02 -7.07
C SER A 406 -2.17 -5.53 -6.76
N GLY A 407 -1.53 -5.14 -5.65
CA GLY A 407 -1.30 -3.74 -5.29
C GLY A 407 0.10 -3.22 -5.66
N PRO A 408 0.30 -1.88 -5.69
CA PRO A 408 1.62 -1.28 -5.83
C PRO A 408 2.57 -1.76 -4.72
N LYS A 409 3.78 -2.19 -5.10
CA LYS A 409 4.83 -2.69 -4.19
C LYS A 409 5.32 -1.58 -3.25
N PRO A 410 5.99 -1.88 -2.12
CA PRO A 410 6.58 -0.88 -1.24
C PRO A 410 7.52 0.12 -1.95
N THR A 411 8.15 -0.29 -3.06
CA THR A 411 8.97 0.59 -3.94
C THR A 411 8.17 1.71 -4.63
N THR A 412 6.84 1.68 -4.58
CA THR A 412 5.94 2.83 -4.83
C THR A 412 5.84 3.68 -3.56
N PHE A 413 7.00 4.02 -2.98
CA PHE A 413 7.13 4.59 -1.64
C PHE A 413 6.32 5.87 -1.45
N GLN A 414 6.11 6.67 -2.51
CA GLN A 414 5.39 7.94 -2.42
C GLN A 414 3.88 7.79 -2.17
N HIS A 415 3.35 6.56 -2.29
CA HIS A 415 2.01 6.18 -1.81
C HIS A 415 2.01 5.81 -0.32
N TYR A 416 3.12 5.27 0.21
CA TYR A 416 3.19 4.66 1.55
C TYR A 416 3.84 5.57 2.60
N LEU A 417 4.67 6.53 2.16
CA LEU A 417 5.32 7.54 2.97
C LEU A 417 4.63 8.91 2.80
N VAL A 418 4.73 9.76 3.82
CA VAL A 418 4.27 11.14 3.77
C VAL A 418 5.17 11.95 2.83
N GLN A 419 4.56 12.72 1.93
CA GLN A 419 5.27 13.57 0.98
C GLN A 419 4.93 15.03 1.30
N THR A 420 5.70 15.68 2.17
CA THR A 420 5.48 17.09 2.58
C THR A 420 5.71 18.09 1.44
N ARG A 421 6.37 17.69 0.36
CA ARG A 421 6.67 18.51 -0.84
C ARG A 421 6.31 17.76 -2.14
N PRO A 422 5.03 17.47 -2.41
CA PRO A 422 4.63 16.57 -3.50
C PRO A 422 4.63 17.23 -4.90
N ASN A 423 4.62 18.57 -4.92
CA ASN A 423 4.51 19.43 -6.10
C ASN A 423 5.87 19.73 -6.72
N LYS A 424 5.87 20.32 -7.92
CA LYS A 424 7.09 20.65 -8.68
C LYS A 424 7.80 21.85 -8.08
N PHE A 425 9.10 21.74 -7.85
CA PHE A 425 9.93 22.85 -7.40
C PHE A 425 10.66 23.48 -8.60
N GLN A 426 10.55 24.80 -8.79
CA GLN A 426 11.22 25.48 -9.91
C GLN A 426 12.70 25.73 -9.57
N ILE A 427 13.61 25.18 -10.38
CA ILE A 427 15.07 25.21 -10.17
C ILE A 427 15.82 26.06 -11.20
N GLY A 428 15.12 26.91 -11.94
CA GLY A 428 15.71 27.83 -12.92
C GLY A 428 14.94 27.82 -14.25
N ARG A 429 15.68 28.00 -15.35
CA ARG A 429 15.15 27.97 -16.73
C ARG A 429 15.98 27.04 -17.63
N THR A 430 15.41 26.59 -18.74
CA THR A 430 16.13 25.93 -19.83
C THR A 430 16.88 26.97 -20.68
N ARG A 431 17.72 26.52 -21.62
CA ARG A 431 18.39 27.39 -22.60
C ARG A 431 17.39 28.24 -23.40
N ASP A 432 16.19 27.70 -23.64
CA ASP A 432 15.09 28.33 -24.37
C ASP A 432 14.16 29.16 -23.45
N GLY A 433 14.65 29.57 -22.27
CA GLY A 433 13.96 30.44 -21.32
C GLY A 433 12.79 29.82 -20.54
N ARG A 434 12.35 28.61 -20.87
CA ARG A 434 11.22 27.92 -20.22
C ARG A 434 11.56 27.52 -18.79
N PRO A 435 10.64 27.59 -17.80
CA PRO A 435 10.91 27.13 -16.44
C PRO A 435 11.41 25.67 -16.37
N LYS A 436 12.45 25.43 -15.58
CA LYS A 436 12.97 24.09 -15.28
C LYS A 436 12.46 23.67 -13.90
N TYR A 437 11.89 22.47 -13.81
CA TYR A 437 11.33 21.92 -12.57
C TYR A 437 12.08 20.67 -12.10
N GLU A 438 12.03 20.44 -10.79
CA GLU A 438 12.47 19.24 -10.09
C GLU A 438 11.30 18.63 -9.31
N ILE A 439 11.34 17.33 -9.05
CA ILE A 439 10.34 16.60 -8.26
C ILE A 439 11.06 15.95 -7.09
N ARG A 440 10.93 16.56 -5.90
CA ARG A 440 11.61 16.16 -4.66
C ARG A 440 10.70 15.29 -3.81
N LEU A 441 10.90 13.98 -3.85
CA LEU A 441 10.15 13.00 -3.07
C LEU A 441 11.02 12.40 -1.98
N PHE A 442 10.38 12.06 -0.86
CA PHE A 442 10.99 11.40 0.29
C PHE A 442 10.77 9.89 0.18
N ASP A 443 11.85 9.11 0.18
CA ASP A 443 11.82 7.65 0.15
C ASP A 443 12.40 7.06 1.44
N TYR A 444 12.63 5.75 1.49
CA TYR A 444 13.21 5.10 2.67
C TYR A 444 14.70 5.47 2.92
N ALA A 445 15.34 6.29 2.08
CA ALA A 445 16.61 6.93 2.41
C ALA A 445 16.44 8.25 3.18
N SER A 446 15.29 8.94 3.04
CA SER A 446 14.97 10.15 3.81
C SER A 446 14.85 9.88 5.32
N ARG A 447 15.03 10.93 6.13
CA ARG A 447 15.04 10.81 7.60
C ARG A 447 13.63 10.65 8.17
N SER A 448 13.51 9.71 9.10
CA SER A 448 12.31 9.45 9.90
C SER A 448 12.66 9.70 11.37
N PRO A 449 11.82 10.40 12.16
CA PRO A 449 10.52 10.95 11.77
C PRO A 449 10.58 12.32 11.05
N ASP A 450 11.73 12.99 11.01
CA ASP A 450 11.86 14.43 10.66
C ASP A 450 11.32 14.84 9.29
N GLU A 451 11.66 14.09 8.23
CA GLU A 451 11.36 14.46 6.84
C GLU A 451 10.14 13.69 6.33
N THR A 452 9.97 12.45 6.78
CA THR A 452 8.87 11.56 6.41
C THR A 452 8.60 10.51 7.50
N VAL A 453 7.35 10.05 7.54
CA VAL A 453 6.89 8.86 8.28
C VAL A 453 6.02 7.99 7.35
N ILE A 454 5.70 6.76 7.75
CA ILE A 454 4.66 5.98 7.06
C ILE A 454 3.30 6.68 7.18
N ARG A 455 2.43 6.56 6.17
CA ARG A 455 1.13 7.26 6.15
C ARG A 455 0.08 6.76 7.15
N GLY A 456 0.31 5.64 7.85
CA GLY A 456 -0.63 5.06 8.81
C GLY A 456 -1.41 3.86 8.25
N HIS A 457 -2.68 3.72 8.63
CA HIS A 457 -3.48 2.51 8.40
C HIS A 457 -4.12 2.52 7.00
N LYS A 458 -3.75 1.56 6.15
CA LYS A 458 -4.23 1.44 4.77
C LYS A 458 -5.63 0.83 4.72
N LEU A 459 -6.63 1.63 4.33
CA LEU A 459 -8.01 1.18 4.12
C LEU A 459 -8.39 1.25 2.62
N TYR A 460 -9.42 0.50 2.22
CA TYR A 460 -9.90 0.46 0.84
C TYR A 460 -11.24 1.19 0.69
N TRP A 461 -11.36 2.04 -0.32
CA TRP A 461 -12.58 2.80 -0.59
C TRP A 461 -13.77 1.88 -0.87
N HIS A 462 -14.96 2.36 -0.52
CA HIS A 462 -16.22 1.73 -0.86
C HIS A 462 -16.70 2.15 -2.26
N LYS A 463 -17.46 1.28 -2.92
CA LYS A 463 -18.03 1.52 -4.26
C LYS A 463 -19.49 1.10 -4.23
N ASN A 464 -20.41 2.05 -4.39
CA ASN A 464 -21.84 1.87 -4.11
C ASN A 464 -22.53 0.88 -5.08
N ARG A 465 -22.02 0.76 -6.30
CA ARG A 465 -22.52 -0.19 -7.30
C ARG A 465 -21.32 -0.96 -7.87
N VAL A 466 -21.32 -2.27 -7.70
CA VAL A 466 -20.27 -3.18 -8.19
C VAL A 466 -20.97 -4.29 -8.98
N ALA A 467 -20.96 -4.18 -10.30
CA ALA A 467 -21.50 -5.16 -11.22
C ALA A 467 -20.42 -6.17 -11.64
N LEU A 468 -20.83 -7.30 -12.25
CA LEU A 468 -19.92 -8.37 -12.63
C LEU A 468 -18.78 -7.88 -13.53
N ARG A 469 -19.07 -7.03 -14.53
CA ARG A 469 -18.08 -6.38 -15.42
C ARG A 469 -17.01 -5.53 -14.69
N ASP A 470 -17.32 -5.05 -13.48
CA ASP A 470 -16.41 -4.19 -12.71
C ASP A 470 -15.35 -5.06 -12.01
N ILE A 471 -15.73 -6.28 -11.63
CA ILE A 471 -14.88 -7.30 -10.98
C ILE A 471 -14.17 -8.22 -12.00
N GLN A 472 -14.91 -8.80 -12.94
CA GLN A 472 -14.49 -9.90 -13.81
C GLN A 472 -13.40 -9.47 -14.81
N GLU A 473 -12.38 -10.30 -14.99
CA GLU A 473 -11.37 -10.08 -16.03
C GLU A 473 -11.96 -10.23 -17.43
N THR A 474 -11.58 -9.34 -18.34
CA THR A 474 -12.08 -9.26 -19.72
C THR A 474 -10.97 -9.43 -20.76
N GLN A 475 -9.69 -9.43 -20.35
CA GLN A 475 -8.56 -9.75 -21.22
C GLN A 475 -8.39 -11.26 -21.41
N GLN A 476 -7.82 -11.67 -22.54
CA GLN A 476 -7.53 -13.07 -22.82
C GLN A 476 -6.45 -13.59 -21.87
N ILE A 477 -6.83 -14.46 -20.94
CA ILE A 477 -5.93 -15.13 -20.01
C ILE A 477 -5.04 -16.09 -20.80
N LYS A 478 -3.73 -16.05 -20.53
CA LYS A 478 -2.77 -16.97 -21.14
C LYS A 478 -2.82 -18.30 -20.37
N SER A 479 -3.04 -19.41 -21.08
CA SER A 479 -3.13 -20.76 -20.51
C SER A 479 -1.90 -21.15 -19.69
N ASP A 480 -0.73 -20.73 -20.14
CA ASP A 480 0.54 -21.31 -19.69
C ASP A 480 1.16 -20.51 -18.55
N GLY A 481 1.05 -21.05 -17.33
CA GLY A 481 1.85 -20.62 -16.17
C GLY A 481 1.45 -19.28 -15.54
N ASP A 482 0.22 -18.82 -15.78
CA ASP A 482 -0.35 -17.67 -15.09
C ASP A 482 -0.36 -17.89 -13.56
N SER A 483 -0.08 -16.82 -12.84
CA SER A 483 -0.10 -16.76 -11.37
C SER A 483 -0.47 -15.37 -10.86
N GLN A 484 -1.21 -14.59 -11.65
CA GLN A 484 -1.69 -13.24 -11.28
C GLN A 484 -3.22 -13.19 -11.16
N HIS A 485 -3.93 -14.00 -11.94
CA HIS A 485 -5.34 -14.28 -11.72
C HIS A 485 -5.54 -15.39 -10.68
N THR A 486 -6.78 -15.55 -10.25
CA THR A 486 -7.24 -16.53 -9.25
C THR A 486 -8.72 -16.80 -9.52
N GLN A 487 -9.38 -17.65 -8.73
CA GLN A 487 -10.82 -17.87 -8.83
C GLN A 487 -11.50 -17.60 -7.48
N MET A 488 -12.79 -17.25 -7.55
CA MET A 488 -13.62 -16.98 -6.37
C MET A 488 -15.11 -17.15 -6.68
N GLN A 489 -15.88 -17.59 -5.68
CA GLN A 489 -17.35 -17.65 -5.70
C GLN A 489 -17.91 -16.60 -4.73
N PRO A 490 -18.07 -15.33 -5.15
CA PRO A 490 -18.60 -14.29 -4.28
C PRO A 490 -20.10 -14.45 -4.03
N VAL A 491 -20.54 -14.17 -2.80
CA VAL A 491 -21.96 -13.98 -2.48
C VAL A 491 -22.42 -12.59 -2.94
N ARG A 492 -23.69 -12.46 -3.32
CA ARG A 492 -24.28 -11.20 -3.82
C ARG A 492 -24.54 -10.19 -2.71
N PRO A 493 -24.79 -8.89 -3.04
CA PRO A 493 -25.32 -7.93 -2.08
C PRO A 493 -26.72 -8.34 -1.57
N GLY A 494 -27.02 -8.01 -0.32
CA GLY A 494 -28.27 -8.31 0.36
C GLY A 494 -28.30 -9.63 1.11
N VAL A 495 -27.27 -10.48 0.99
CA VAL A 495 -27.14 -11.71 1.79
C VAL A 495 -26.78 -11.35 3.25
N LYS A 496 -27.51 -11.96 4.19
CA LYS A 496 -27.42 -11.79 5.64
C LYS A 496 -26.71 -12.96 6.34
N PHE A 497 -25.98 -12.65 7.40
CA PHE A 497 -25.32 -13.61 8.29
C PHE A 497 -25.47 -13.17 9.75
N CYS A 498 -25.58 -14.12 10.69
CA CYS A 498 -25.65 -13.84 12.14
C CYS A 498 -24.43 -14.39 12.88
N PHE A 499 -23.90 -13.62 13.84
CA PHE A 499 -22.78 -14.03 14.71
C PHE A 499 -22.93 -13.45 16.12
N LYS A 500 -22.18 -13.99 17.08
CA LYS A 500 -22.06 -13.44 18.44
C LYS A 500 -20.63 -13.00 18.74
N VAL A 501 -20.48 -11.80 19.31
CA VAL A 501 -19.23 -11.32 19.93
C VAL A 501 -19.38 -11.46 21.44
N ARG A 502 -18.77 -12.48 22.04
CA ARG A 502 -18.74 -12.67 23.50
C ARG A 502 -17.57 -11.88 24.09
N PHE A 503 -17.78 -11.25 25.23
CA PHE A 503 -16.74 -10.49 25.93
C PHE A 503 -16.75 -10.79 27.43
N GLU A 504 -15.57 -10.83 28.04
CA GLU A 504 -15.41 -11.16 29.46
C GLU A 504 -14.46 -10.18 30.16
N ASN A 505 -14.86 -9.71 31.33
CA ASN A 505 -14.13 -8.73 32.14
C ASN A 505 -13.63 -7.50 31.36
N LEU A 506 -14.47 -6.87 30.54
CA LEU A 506 -14.17 -5.57 29.93
C LEU A 506 -14.60 -4.42 30.86
N SER A 507 -13.81 -3.35 30.89
CA SER A 507 -14.26 -2.06 31.45
C SER A 507 -15.29 -1.39 30.54
N GLU A 508 -16.04 -0.41 31.05
CA GLU A 508 -16.99 0.37 30.23
C GLU A 508 -16.29 1.05 29.04
N THR A 509 -15.08 1.55 29.24
CA THR A 509 -14.23 2.16 28.20
C THR A 509 -13.86 1.17 27.09
N GLU A 510 -13.49 -0.07 27.45
CA GLU A 510 -13.08 -1.10 26.49
C GLU A 510 -14.29 -1.66 25.72
N LEU A 511 -15.42 -1.86 26.39
CA LEU A 511 -16.68 -2.21 25.75
C LEU A 511 -17.13 -1.09 24.81
N GLY A 512 -17.01 0.17 25.23
CA GLY A 512 -17.31 1.36 24.43
C GLY A 512 -16.54 1.45 23.11
N ALA A 513 -15.27 1.01 23.10
CA ALA A 513 -14.47 0.98 21.88
C ALA A 513 -15.01 -0.01 20.83
N LEU A 514 -15.49 -1.18 21.26
CA LEU A 514 -16.17 -2.16 20.39
C LEU A 514 -17.51 -1.63 19.90
N LEU A 515 -18.29 -1.06 20.82
CA LEU A 515 -19.63 -0.53 20.54
C LEU A 515 -19.59 0.65 19.57
N TRP A 516 -18.64 1.58 19.72
CA TRP A 516 -18.49 2.72 18.79
C TRP A 516 -18.22 2.25 17.36
N VAL A 517 -17.33 1.25 17.18
CA VAL A 517 -17.07 0.64 15.86
C VAL A 517 -18.32 -0.03 15.28
N LEU A 518 -19.16 -0.65 16.13
CA LEU A 518 -20.41 -1.29 15.70
C LEU A 518 -21.54 -0.28 15.42
N GLN A 519 -21.58 0.85 16.13
CA GLN A 519 -22.48 1.97 15.85
C GLN A 519 -22.16 2.59 14.49
N ILE A 520 -20.87 2.81 14.17
CA ILE A 520 -20.45 3.19 12.81
C ILE A 520 -20.75 2.08 11.79
N GLY A 521 -20.77 0.81 12.21
CA GLY A 521 -21.14 -0.33 11.37
C GLY A 521 -22.64 -0.43 11.05
N SER A 522 -23.52 0.10 11.90
CA SER A 522 -24.98 0.08 11.75
C SER A 522 -25.54 1.34 11.09
N ASP A 523 -24.80 2.45 11.11
CA ASP A 523 -25.15 3.73 10.48
C ASP A 523 -25.37 3.61 8.96
N GLU A 524 -26.38 4.31 8.44
CA GLU A 524 -26.72 4.35 7.02
C GLU A 524 -25.56 4.90 6.15
N ARG A 525 -24.78 5.84 6.69
CA ARG A 525 -23.71 6.62 6.02
C ARG A 525 -22.40 5.87 5.83
N TYR A 526 -22.20 4.75 6.52
CA TYR A 526 -20.92 4.03 6.58
C TYR A 526 -21.09 2.53 6.36
N ARG A 527 -20.05 1.85 5.90
CA ARG A 527 -20.00 0.37 5.85
C ARG A 527 -18.64 -0.11 6.31
N LEU A 528 -18.59 -1.30 6.92
CA LEU A 528 -17.35 -1.97 7.27
C LEU A 528 -16.81 -2.76 6.07
N LYS A 529 -15.50 -3.08 6.05
CA LYS A 529 -14.80 -3.60 4.86
C LYS A 529 -14.10 -4.94 5.13
N LEU A 530 -14.74 -6.04 4.74
CA LEU A 530 -14.36 -7.43 5.00
C LEU A 530 -13.81 -8.15 3.75
N GLY A 531 -13.22 -9.33 3.92
CA GLY A 531 -12.93 -10.29 2.83
C GLY A 531 -11.88 -9.87 1.79
N MET A 532 -11.87 -10.61 0.68
CA MET A 532 -11.02 -10.39 -0.50
C MET A 532 -11.70 -9.44 -1.51
N GLY A 533 -11.00 -9.12 -2.60
CA GLY A 533 -11.57 -8.29 -3.68
C GLY A 533 -11.74 -6.79 -3.35
N LYS A 534 -11.38 -6.35 -2.13
CA LYS A 534 -11.52 -4.95 -1.66
C LYS A 534 -11.15 -3.86 -2.70
N PRO A 535 -10.07 -3.99 -3.51
CA PRO A 535 -9.73 -3.01 -4.56
C PRO A 535 -10.81 -2.81 -5.64
N LEU A 536 -11.52 -3.89 -5.99
CA LEU A 536 -12.58 -3.92 -6.99
C LEU A 536 -13.92 -3.39 -6.45
N GLY A 537 -13.98 -3.03 -5.15
CA GLY A 537 -15.15 -2.48 -4.47
C GLY A 537 -15.80 -3.44 -3.48
N MET A 538 -15.58 -4.74 -3.66
CA MET A 538 -16.11 -5.85 -2.87
C MET A 538 -15.91 -5.71 -1.35
N GLY A 539 -16.70 -6.47 -0.59
CA GLY A 539 -16.53 -6.65 0.85
C GLY A 539 -17.11 -5.56 1.76
N ALA A 540 -17.87 -4.61 1.22
CA ALA A 540 -18.67 -3.69 2.02
C ALA A 540 -19.83 -4.42 2.73
N VAL A 541 -19.99 -4.20 4.04
CA VAL A 541 -21.03 -4.80 4.89
C VAL A 541 -21.61 -3.76 5.86
N ARG A 542 -22.90 -3.89 6.20
CA ARG A 542 -23.53 -3.25 7.37
C ARG A 542 -23.55 -4.28 8.51
N VAL A 543 -23.35 -3.85 9.74
CA VAL A 543 -23.45 -4.72 10.93
C VAL A 543 -24.32 -4.02 11.97
N ASN A 544 -25.47 -4.60 12.28
CA ASN A 544 -26.31 -4.20 13.40
C ASN A 544 -25.94 -5.09 14.60
N ALA A 545 -25.85 -4.53 15.81
CA ALA A 545 -25.48 -5.29 17.02
C ALA A 545 -26.37 -4.87 18.21
N LYS A 546 -26.83 -5.86 18.99
CA LYS A 546 -27.55 -5.67 20.26
C LYS A 546 -26.65 -6.05 21.43
N LEU A 547 -26.48 -5.16 22.41
CA LEU A 547 -25.68 -5.44 23.61
C LEU A 547 -26.51 -6.19 24.64
N HIS A 548 -26.02 -7.37 25.05
CA HIS A 548 -26.53 -8.12 26.19
C HIS A 548 -25.48 -8.18 27.31
N VAL A 549 -25.79 -7.66 28.48
CA VAL A 549 -24.92 -7.67 29.67
C VAL A 549 -25.37 -8.78 30.61
N ILE A 550 -24.42 -9.51 31.21
CA ILE A 550 -24.71 -10.60 32.16
C ILE A 550 -24.69 -10.05 33.59
N ASP A 551 -25.86 -10.03 34.22
CA ASP A 551 -25.97 -10.02 35.68
C ASP A 551 -25.54 -11.40 36.21
N ARG A 552 -24.33 -11.47 36.77
CA ARG A 552 -23.79 -12.70 37.34
C ARG A 552 -24.52 -13.12 38.62
N GLU A 553 -24.97 -12.17 39.43
CA GLU A 553 -25.61 -12.48 40.73
C GLU A 553 -27.01 -13.03 40.49
N GLY A 554 -27.82 -12.36 39.67
CA GLY A 554 -29.11 -12.89 39.23
C GLY A 554 -28.97 -14.20 38.45
N ARG A 555 -27.92 -14.38 37.64
CA ARG A 555 -27.65 -15.65 36.94
C ARG A 555 -27.47 -16.82 37.90
N TYR A 556 -26.64 -16.69 38.93
CA TYR A 556 -26.38 -17.80 39.85
C TYR A 556 -27.42 -17.93 40.97
N ALA A 557 -28.22 -16.90 41.23
CA ALA A 557 -29.35 -16.96 42.17
C ALA A 557 -30.60 -17.71 41.63
N LYS A 558 -30.70 -17.97 40.31
CA LYS A 558 -31.85 -18.62 39.68
C LYS A 558 -31.41 -19.60 38.60
N LEU A 559 -31.88 -20.85 38.66
CA LEU A 559 -31.53 -21.87 37.66
C LEU A 559 -32.38 -21.76 36.37
N PHE A 560 -33.66 -21.43 36.53
CA PHE A 560 -34.65 -21.36 35.45
C PHE A 560 -35.35 -19.98 35.42
N GLY A 561 -35.79 -19.57 34.23
CA GLY A 561 -36.62 -18.39 34.00
C GLY A 561 -37.59 -18.69 32.88
N SER A 562 -38.89 -18.81 33.19
CA SER A 562 -39.87 -19.56 32.38
C SER A 562 -39.35 -20.99 32.06
N ASP A 563 -39.72 -21.57 30.92
CA ASP A 563 -39.39 -22.95 30.53
C ASP A 563 -37.94 -23.14 30.05
N LYS A 564 -37.01 -22.29 30.49
CA LYS A 564 -35.62 -22.21 30.00
C LYS A 564 -34.62 -21.92 31.12
N TRP A 565 -33.36 -22.24 30.86
CA TRP A 565 -32.23 -21.82 31.70
C TRP A 565 -32.18 -20.31 31.85
N HIS A 566 -31.94 -19.84 33.07
CA HIS A 566 -31.75 -18.41 33.33
C HIS A 566 -30.31 -18.00 32.95
N GLU A 567 -30.12 -17.43 31.76
CA GLU A 567 -28.79 -16.98 31.30
C GLU A 567 -28.28 -15.74 32.05
N GLY A 568 -29.16 -15.02 32.75
CA GLY A 568 -28.85 -13.75 33.43
C GLY A 568 -28.44 -12.61 32.49
N ALA A 569 -28.70 -12.74 31.19
CA ALA A 569 -28.34 -11.76 30.17
C ALA A 569 -29.57 -10.93 29.74
N SER A 570 -29.49 -9.60 29.86
CA SER A 570 -30.53 -8.66 29.41
C SER A 570 -29.99 -7.71 28.34
N GLU A 571 -30.85 -7.31 27.40
CA GLU A 571 -30.50 -6.28 26.41
C GLU A 571 -30.41 -4.90 27.08
N ASP A 572 -29.33 -4.16 26.88
CA ASP A 572 -29.09 -2.88 27.56
C ASP A 572 -28.54 -1.79 26.62
N GLU A 573 -29.46 -1.06 25.99
CA GLU A 573 -29.12 0.11 25.18
C GLU A 573 -28.50 1.27 25.99
N THR A 574 -28.84 1.39 27.28
CA THR A 574 -28.37 2.52 28.10
C THR A 574 -26.92 2.31 28.48
N LYS A 575 -26.54 1.12 28.95
CA LYS A 575 -25.14 0.74 29.11
C LYS A 575 -24.36 0.82 27.81
N SER A 576 -25.01 0.52 26.67
CA SER A 576 -24.38 0.70 25.35
C SER A 576 -24.03 2.17 25.08
N ARG A 577 -24.96 3.11 25.33
CA ARG A 577 -24.73 4.56 25.21
C ARG A 577 -23.66 5.06 26.19
N ASP A 578 -23.75 4.65 27.46
CA ASP A 578 -22.83 5.05 28.53
C ASP A 578 -21.38 4.60 28.24
N ALA A 579 -21.21 3.35 27.82
CA ALA A 579 -19.90 2.78 27.49
C ALA A 579 -19.25 3.53 26.31
N ILE A 580 -20.01 3.85 25.25
CA ILE A 580 -19.50 4.66 24.12
C ILE A 580 -19.07 6.05 24.62
N ALA A 581 -19.88 6.71 25.46
CA ALA A 581 -19.54 8.01 26.04
C ALA A 581 -18.30 7.95 26.96
N ALA A 582 -18.11 6.85 27.70
CA ALA A 582 -16.91 6.61 28.50
C ALA A 582 -15.67 6.44 27.62
N PHE A 583 -15.76 5.66 26.53
CA PHE A 583 -14.69 5.49 25.54
C PHE A 583 -14.30 6.82 24.88
N GLN A 584 -15.26 7.60 24.38
CA GLN A 584 -15.00 8.90 23.76
C GLN A 584 -14.33 9.86 24.77
N ARG A 585 -14.84 9.92 26.01
CA ARG A 585 -14.28 10.77 27.08
C ARG A 585 -12.84 10.36 27.45
N PHE A 586 -12.57 9.06 27.58
CA PHE A 586 -11.24 8.55 27.89
C PHE A 586 -10.23 8.92 26.82
N VAL A 587 -10.52 8.63 25.54
CA VAL A 587 -9.60 8.93 24.43
C VAL A 587 -9.39 10.44 24.27
N LEU A 588 -10.43 11.28 24.41
CA LEU A 588 -10.28 12.74 24.37
C LEU A 588 -9.45 13.28 25.54
N GLY A 589 -9.66 12.74 26.75
CA GLY A 589 -8.90 13.08 27.96
C GLY A 589 -7.43 12.70 27.84
N GLU A 590 -7.14 11.46 27.46
CA GLU A 590 -5.77 10.99 27.21
C GLU A 590 -5.09 11.82 26.11
N LEU A 591 -5.81 12.18 25.05
CA LEU A 591 -5.30 13.08 24.00
C LEU A 591 -5.12 14.54 24.45
N ASN A 592 -5.53 14.92 25.67
CA ASN A 592 -5.56 16.30 26.19
C ASN A 592 -6.32 17.27 25.26
N GLU A 593 -7.35 16.75 24.58
CA GLU A 593 -8.13 17.52 23.61
C GLU A 593 -9.07 18.50 24.33
N LYS A 594 -9.21 19.71 23.77
CA LYS A 594 -9.90 20.84 24.40
C LYS A 594 -11.07 21.38 23.56
N VAL A 595 -11.06 21.12 22.25
CA VAL A 595 -12.06 21.60 21.30
C VAL A 595 -13.08 20.50 21.02
N ALA A 596 -12.62 19.30 20.65
CA ALA A 596 -13.51 18.20 20.30
C ALA A 596 -14.27 17.66 21.53
N ARG A 597 -15.56 17.41 21.33
CA ARG A 597 -16.50 16.75 22.25
C ARG A 597 -16.84 15.34 21.81
N GLN A 598 -16.64 15.01 20.53
CA GLN A 598 -16.81 13.68 19.96
C GLN A 598 -15.55 13.25 19.20
N LEU A 599 -15.27 11.95 19.13
CA LEU A 599 -14.11 11.43 18.41
C LEU A 599 -14.17 11.76 16.91
N GLU A 600 -15.39 11.78 16.38
CA GLU A 600 -15.79 12.12 15.02
C GLU A 600 -15.31 13.52 14.57
N GLU A 601 -15.01 14.41 15.52
CA GLU A 601 -14.50 15.77 15.27
C GLU A 601 -12.96 15.81 15.12
N LEU A 602 -12.25 14.73 15.49
CA LEU A 602 -10.80 14.60 15.35
C LEU A 602 -10.40 14.30 13.90
N GLU A 603 -9.37 14.96 13.37
CA GLU A 603 -8.92 14.78 11.97
C GLU A 603 -8.54 13.32 11.61
N ARG A 604 -7.97 12.57 12.56
CA ARG A 604 -7.72 11.12 12.41
C ARG A 604 -9.01 10.35 12.15
N ILE A 605 -10.07 10.66 12.90
CA ILE A 605 -11.33 9.94 12.86
C ILE A 605 -12.19 10.40 11.68
N LYS A 606 -12.19 11.69 11.33
CA LYS A 606 -12.71 12.17 10.03
C LYS A 606 -12.08 11.41 8.87
N ALA A 607 -10.76 11.19 8.90
CA ALA A 607 -10.09 10.38 7.88
C ALA A 607 -10.51 8.89 7.89
N LEU A 608 -10.85 8.31 9.04
CA LEU A 608 -11.46 6.97 9.11
C LEU A 608 -12.88 6.96 8.52
N LEU A 609 -13.74 7.89 8.94
CA LEU A 609 -15.14 7.99 8.48
C LEU A 609 -15.23 8.25 6.97
N HIS A 610 -14.33 9.09 6.43
CA HIS A 610 -14.13 9.23 4.99
C HIS A 610 -13.86 7.88 4.31
N MET A 611 -12.96 7.05 4.85
CA MET A 611 -12.64 5.74 4.28
C MET A 611 -13.79 4.72 4.38
N LEU A 612 -14.66 4.84 5.39
CA LEU A 612 -15.83 3.97 5.61
C LEU A 612 -17.11 4.45 4.89
N SER A 613 -17.09 5.65 4.30
CA SER A 613 -18.26 6.29 3.69
C SER A 613 -19.02 5.43 2.67
N TRP A 614 -20.34 5.50 2.70
CA TRP A 614 -21.26 4.80 1.80
C TRP A 614 -22.39 5.74 1.34
N PRO A 615 -22.42 6.16 0.05
CA PRO A 615 -21.46 5.85 -1.02
C PRO A 615 -20.06 6.40 -0.73
N GLY A 616 -19.03 5.64 -1.14
CA GLY A 616 -17.66 6.14 -1.20
C GLY A 616 -17.42 7.02 -2.45
N PRO A 617 -16.21 7.61 -2.59
CA PRO A 617 -15.87 8.49 -3.71
C PRO A 617 -15.97 7.82 -5.09
N ASP A 618 -16.02 8.64 -6.15
CA ASP A 618 -16.12 8.20 -7.54
C ASP A 618 -15.11 7.07 -7.87
N PRO A 619 -15.58 5.90 -8.37
CA PRO A 619 -14.74 4.81 -8.86
C PRO A 619 -13.66 5.24 -9.89
N ALA A 620 -13.89 6.29 -10.68
CA ALA A 620 -12.92 6.83 -11.63
C ALA A 620 -11.72 7.49 -10.93
N LEU A 621 -11.94 8.11 -9.76
CA LEU A 621 -10.89 8.68 -8.90
C LEU A 621 -10.25 7.62 -7.98
N THR A 622 -10.88 6.45 -7.82
CA THR A 622 -10.48 5.37 -6.90
C THR A 622 -10.22 4.02 -7.61
N ARG A 623 -9.75 4.06 -8.86
CA ARG A 623 -9.15 2.89 -9.56
C ARG A 623 -7.64 2.81 -9.30
N TYR A 624 -7.01 1.69 -9.70
CA TYR A 624 -5.55 1.65 -9.81
C TYR A 624 -5.07 2.49 -11.00
N MET A 625 -3.88 3.06 -10.89
CA MET A 625 -3.13 3.59 -12.02
C MET A 625 -2.58 2.46 -12.88
N GLU A 626 -2.43 2.71 -14.18
CA GLU A 626 -2.00 1.72 -15.16
C GLU A 626 -0.62 2.07 -15.77
N ILE A 627 0.18 1.04 -16.08
CA ILE A 627 1.52 1.22 -16.68
C ILE A 627 1.44 1.53 -18.18
N GLU A 628 0.39 1.05 -18.87
CA GLU A 628 0.18 1.22 -20.30
C GLU A 628 -1.29 1.60 -20.62
N ARG A 629 -1.81 2.61 -19.94
CA ARG A 629 -3.18 3.09 -20.17
C ARG A 629 -3.32 3.61 -21.60
N PRO A 630 -4.34 3.21 -22.37
CA PRO A 630 -4.64 3.83 -23.67
C PRO A 630 -4.91 5.34 -23.51
N ASP A 631 -4.20 6.14 -24.27
CA ASP A 631 -4.28 7.62 -24.24
C ASP A 631 -4.03 8.15 -25.67
N PRO A 632 -5.09 8.57 -26.40
CA PRO A 632 -4.96 9.10 -27.76
C PRO A 632 -4.12 10.37 -27.87
N THR A 633 -3.87 11.08 -26.76
CA THR A 633 -3.03 12.29 -26.74
C THR A 633 -1.54 11.97 -26.55
N ALA A 634 -1.21 10.76 -26.12
CA ALA A 634 0.17 10.34 -25.92
C ALA A 634 0.83 9.92 -27.24
N LYS A 635 2.11 10.27 -27.43
CA LYS A 635 2.92 10.02 -28.66
C LYS A 635 3.05 8.53 -29.09
N ARG A 636 2.51 7.59 -28.32
CA ARG A 636 2.49 6.13 -28.61
C ARG A 636 1.10 5.51 -28.42
N GLY A 637 0.04 6.31 -28.36
CA GLY A 637 -1.33 5.87 -28.04
C GLY A 637 -1.51 5.32 -26.62
N LYS A 638 -0.47 5.40 -25.78
CA LYS A 638 -0.39 4.84 -24.43
C LYS A 638 0.38 5.77 -23.50
N ARG A 639 -0.05 5.82 -22.24
CA ARG A 639 0.55 6.59 -21.14
C ARG A 639 0.84 5.69 -19.94
N ASN A 640 2.00 5.89 -19.33
CA ASN A 640 2.32 5.34 -18.01
C ASN A 640 1.83 6.32 -16.94
N GLU A 641 0.87 5.91 -16.11
CA GLU A 641 0.32 6.77 -15.06
C GLU A 641 1.20 6.85 -13.81
N TYR A 642 2.19 5.96 -13.67
CA TYR A 642 3.22 6.05 -12.62
C TYR A 642 4.37 7.00 -12.98
N ASP A 643 4.41 7.56 -14.20
CA ASP A 643 5.48 8.44 -14.64
C ASP A 643 5.58 9.73 -13.79
N GLY A 644 6.81 10.17 -13.53
CA GLY A 644 7.11 11.24 -12.59
C GLY A 644 6.70 10.97 -11.13
N ARG A 645 6.24 9.77 -10.78
CA ARG A 645 5.73 9.39 -9.44
C ARG A 645 4.69 10.38 -8.88
N PRO A 646 3.42 10.29 -9.31
CA PRO A 646 2.35 11.00 -8.63
C PRO A 646 2.17 10.48 -7.20
N VAL A 647 1.56 11.32 -6.36
CA VAL A 647 1.46 11.18 -4.90
C VAL A 647 0.00 11.08 -4.51
N LEU A 648 -0.35 10.18 -3.58
CA LEU A 648 -1.75 10.05 -3.15
C LEU A 648 -2.23 11.31 -2.41
N PRO A 649 -3.41 11.86 -2.74
CA PRO A 649 -4.05 12.93 -1.98
C PRO A 649 -4.45 12.48 -0.56
N THR A 650 -4.82 13.43 0.31
CA THR A 650 -5.45 13.13 1.61
C THR A 650 -6.87 12.57 1.42
N THR A 651 -7.49 12.05 2.48
CA THR A 651 -8.88 11.58 2.40
C THR A 651 -9.86 12.74 2.22
N ALA A 652 -9.68 13.84 2.95
CA ALA A 652 -10.53 15.02 2.91
C ALA A 652 -10.65 15.65 1.50
N GLN A 653 -9.56 15.67 0.72
CA GLN A 653 -9.56 16.18 -0.66
C GLN A 653 -10.61 15.52 -1.58
N PHE A 654 -11.07 14.29 -1.30
CA PHE A 654 -12.14 13.66 -2.08
C PHE A 654 -13.54 14.20 -1.75
N PHE A 655 -13.75 14.67 -0.52
CA PHE A 655 -15.06 15.14 0.00
C PHE A 655 -15.18 16.67 -0.07
N GLU A 656 -14.06 17.39 0.09
CA GLU A 656 -13.94 18.83 -0.22
C GLU A 656 -14.37 19.14 -1.67
N GLN A 657 -14.05 18.25 -2.62
CA GLN A 657 -14.43 18.42 -4.04
C GLN A 657 -15.95 18.31 -4.27
N THR A 658 -16.67 17.45 -3.52
CA THR A 658 -18.14 17.41 -3.56
C THR A 658 -18.78 18.68 -3.01
N ILE A 659 -18.17 19.34 -2.01
CA ILE A 659 -18.65 20.62 -1.48
C ILE A 659 -18.33 21.77 -2.44
N SER A 660 -17.13 21.79 -3.04
CA SER A 660 -16.75 22.79 -4.04
C SER A 660 -17.54 22.68 -5.36
N ALA A 661 -18.12 21.51 -5.65
CA ALA A 661 -19.05 21.32 -6.77
C ALA A 661 -20.48 21.81 -6.49
N SER A 662 -20.84 22.05 -5.22
CA SER A 662 -22.15 22.57 -4.80
C SER A 662 -22.13 24.02 -4.31
N ALA A 663 -20.95 24.64 -4.19
CA ALA A 663 -20.79 26.03 -3.75
C ALA A 663 -20.76 27.02 -4.94
N PRO A 664 -21.79 27.86 -5.15
CA PRO A 664 -21.78 28.87 -6.22
C PRO A 664 -20.77 29.99 -5.92
N LYS A 665 -19.91 30.30 -6.89
CA LYS A 665 -18.91 31.38 -6.76
C LYS A 665 -19.47 32.75 -7.16
N THR A 666 -20.12 33.45 -6.23
CA THR A 666 -20.35 34.91 -6.33
C THR A 666 -20.44 35.54 -4.94
N ALA A 667 -19.87 36.74 -4.80
CA ALA A 667 -20.01 37.59 -3.60
C ALA A 667 -21.42 38.25 -3.56
N PRO A 668 -21.89 38.74 -2.40
CA PRO A 668 -23.28 39.19 -2.24
C PRO A 668 -23.54 40.52 -2.96
N ALA A 669 -24.22 40.47 -4.10
CA ALA A 669 -24.90 41.61 -4.70
C ALA A 669 -26.36 41.63 -4.24
N LYS A 670 -26.88 42.81 -3.87
CA LYS A 670 -28.25 42.98 -3.38
C LYS A 670 -29.27 42.56 -4.44
N VAL A 671 -30.14 41.60 -4.11
CA VAL A 671 -31.24 41.20 -4.98
C VAL A 671 -32.40 42.16 -4.79
N ALA A 672 -32.61 43.05 -5.77
CA ALA A 672 -33.92 43.65 -5.99
C ALA A 672 -34.82 42.59 -6.63
N SER A 673 -36.03 42.38 -6.09
CA SER A 673 -36.97 41.37 -6.57
C SER A 673 -37.57 41.77 -7.91
N THR A 674 -37.25 41.04 -8.97
CA THR A 674 -37.89 41.14 -10.29
C THR A 674 -38.44 39.76 -10.68
N PRO A 675 -39.75 39.61 -10.96
CA PRO A 675 -40.34 38.31 -11.27
C PRO A 675 -39.91 37.82 -12.65
N VAL A 676 -39.21 36.69 -12.70
CA VAL A 676 -38.80 36.06 -13.96
C VAL A 676 -40.01 35.39 -14.63
N GLN A 677 -40.48 35.97 -15.72
CA GLN A 677 -41.53 35.38 -16.55
C GLN A 677 -41.04 34.10 -17.23
N ARG A 678 -41.97 33.17 -17.50
CA ARG A 678 -41.71 32.06 -18.43
C ARG A 678 -41.34 32.63 -19.80
N MET A 679 -40.24 32.15 -20.39
CA MET A 679 -39.91 32.51 -21.77
C MET A 679 -41.06 32.07 -22.71
N PRO A 680 -41.60 32.97 -23.54
CA PRO A 680 -42.55 32.60 -24.58
C PRO A 680 -41.86 31.73 -25.64
N LEU A 681 -42.61 30.78 -26.19
CA LEU A 681 -42.20 30.01 -27.36
C LEU A 681 -42.17 30.92 -28.59
N GLN A 682 -41.22 30.72 -29.50
CA GLN A 682 -41.32 31.30 -30.85
C GLN A 682 -42.43 30.57 -31.64
N GLU A 683 -42.97 31.20 -32.69
CA GLU A 683 -44.16 30.68 -33.40
C GLU A 683 -44.00 29.24 -33.97
N ASP A 684 -42.77 28.82 -34.30
CA ASP A 684 -42.48 27.46 -34.79
C ASP A 684 -42.25 26.41 -33.68
N GLU A 685 -42.22 26.81 -32.41
CA GLU A 685 -41.68 26.00 -31.30
C GLU A 685 -42.74 25.17 -30.59
N ILE A 686 -42.51 23.85 -30.61
CA ILE A 686 -43.42 22.85 -30.07
C ILE A 686 -42.78 22.22 -28.84
N ARG A 687 -43.51 22.20 -27.72
CA ARG A 687 -43.14 21.46 -26.52
C ARG A 687 -43.43 19.96 -26.66
N GLY A 688 -42.64 19.14 -25.99
CA GLY A 688 -42.88 17.71 -25.85
C GLY A 688 -42.07 17.09 -24.73
N VAL A 689 -42.31 15.79 -24.52
CA VAL A 689 -41.57 14.98 -23.56
C VAL A 689 -40.93 13.81 -24.30
N VAL A 690 -39.68 13.52 -24.00
CA VAL A 690 -38.94 12.42 -24.61
C VAL A 690 -39.53 11.09 -24.14
N GLU A 691 -40.10 10.31 -25.05
CA GLU A 691 -40.65 9.00 -24.76
C GLU A 691 -39.50 7.99 -24.56
N LYS A 692 -38.60 7.91 -25.56
CA LYS A 692 -37.46 6.99 -25.55
C LYS A 692 -36.39 7.45 -26.52
N PHE A 693 -35.12 7.41 -26.11
CA PHE A 693 -33.98 7.81 -26.94
C PHE A 693 -32.82 6.83 -26.79
N GLY A 694 -31.93 6.76 -27.80
CA GLY A 694 -30.83 5.79 -27.85
C GLY A 694 -31.21 4.46 -28.51
N LEU A 695 -32.18 4.47 -29.42
CA LEU A 695 -32.64 3.30 -30.18
C LEU A 695 -31.78 3.06 -31.44
N GLY A 696 -31.86 1.83 -31.98
CA GLY A 696 -31.16 1.40 -33.18
C GLY A 696 -29.67 1.09 -33.01
N PRO A 697 -29.00 0.59 -34.05
CA PRO A 697 -27.55 0.37 -34.05
C PRO A 697 -26.82 1.70 -33.78
N ASN A 698 -25.81 1.65 -32.91
CA ASN A 698 -25.08 2.82 -32.40
C ASN A 698 -25.96 3.86 -31.66
N GLN A 699 -27.11 3.45 -31.10
CA GLN A 699 -27.98 4.26 -30.22
C GLN A 699 -28.26 5.65 -30.81
N SER A 700 -28.77 5.69 -32.03
CA SER A 700 -28.71 6.86 -32.89
C SER A 700 -29.97 7.72 -32.94
N TYR A 701 -31.14 7.21 -32.52
CA TYR A 701 -32.40 7.95 -32.59
C TYR A 701 -33.32 7.74 -31.39
N GLY A 702 -34.43 8.46 -31.37
CA GLY A 702 -35.52 8.33 -30.41
C GLY A 702 -36.82 8.94 -30.89
N PHE A 703 -37.78 9.00 -29.98
CA PHE A 703 -39.11 9.57 -30.19
C PHE A 703 -39.46 10.53 -29.05
N ILE A 704 -40.07 11.66 -29.41
CA ILE A 704 -40.63 12.67 -28.51
C ILE A 704 -42.15 12.61 -28.65
N LYS A 705 -42.90 12.59 -27.54
CA LYS A 705 -44.34 12.80 -27.54
C LYS A 705 -44.62 14.29 -27.49
N ARG A 706 -45.40 14.84 -28.43
CA ARG A 706 -45.76 16.27 -28.44
C ARG A 706 -46.71 16.59 -27.28
N GLU A 707 -46.47 17.70 -26.59
CA GLU A 707 -47.39 18.20 -25.56
C GLU A 707 -48.73 18.58 -26.22
N GLY A 708 -49.83 18.03 -25.68
CA GLY A 708 -51.17 18.20 -26.25
C GLY A 708 -51.54 17.28 -27.43
N SER A 709 -50.76 16.25 -27.78
CA SER A 709 -51.20 15.25 -28.78
C SER A 709 -50.53 13.88 -28.64
N ASP A 710 -51.23 12.81 -28.97
CA ASP A 710 -50.69 11.43 -28.99
C ASP A 710 -49.79 11.09 -30.19
N LYS A 711 -49.36 12.08 -30.97
CA LYS A 711 -48.45 11.88 -32.11
C LYS A 711 -46.99 11.91 -31.64
N PHE A 712 -46.27 10.83 -31.90
CA PHE A 712 -44.83 10.72 -31.67
C PHE A 712 -44.02 11.33 -32.81
N VAL A 713 -42.88 11.91 -32.44
CA VAL A 713 -42.02 12.70 -33.31
C VAL A 713 -40.61 12.08 -33.30
N PHE A 714 -40.18 11.52 -34.43
CA PHE A 714 -38.86 10.90 -34.58
C PHE A 714 -37.74 11.95 -34.57
N VAL A 715 -36.67 11.70 -33.81
CA VAL A 715 -35.49 12.58 -33.70
C VAL A 715 -34.19 11.77 -33.72
N HIS A 716 -33.19 12.20 -34.48
CA HIS A 716 -31.86 11.57 -34.54
C HIS A 716 -30.83 12.33 -33.69
N LYS A 717 -29.78 11.66 -33.19
CA LYS A 717 -28.77 12.30 -32.31
C LYS A 717 -27.94 13.41 -32.97
N SER A 718 -27.93 13.49 -34.30
CA SER A 718 -27.35 14.61 -35.05
C SER A 718 -28.28 15.83 -35.16
N GLN A 719 -29.46 15.78 -34.53
CA GLN A 719 -30.49 16.83 -34.51
C GLN A 719 -30.76 17.30 -33.07
N LEU A 720 -29.84 17.03 -32.16
CA LEU A 720 -29.82 17.62 -30.83
C LEU A 720 -28.97 18.89 -30.86
N SER A 721 -29.52 19.99 -30.38
CA SER A 721 -28.82 21.28 -30.24
C SER A 721 -28.62 21.63 -28.76
N GLY A 722 -28.04 22.80 -28.47
CA GLY A 722 -27.64 23.16 -27.09
C GLY A 722 -26.49 22.29 -26.53
N GLY A 723 -25.72 21.63 -27.39
CA GLY A 723 -24.60 20.75 -26.98
C GLY A 723 -24.99 19.34 -26.52
N LEU A 724 -26.29 19.02 -26.50
CA LEU A 724 -26.80 17.71 -26.13
C LEU A 724 -26.35 16.61 -27.11
N LYS A 725 -26.01 15.43 -26.60
CA LYS A 725 -25.57 14.25 -27.39
C LYS A 725 -26.47 13.02 -27.19
N THR A 726 -27.40 13.10 -26.24
CA THR A 726 -28.45 12.13 -25.97
C THR A 726 -29.59 12.84 -25.21
N LEU A 727 -30.73 12.18 -25.05
CA LEU A 727 -31.87 12.63 -24.25
C LEU A 727 -32.29 11.51 -23.28
N GLN A 728 -32.92 11.85 -22.16
CA GLN A 728 -33.47 10.87 -21.21
C GLN A 728 -34.98 10.73 -21.37
N ALA A 729 -35.54 9.53 -21.11
CA ALA A 729 -36.99 9.36 -21.08
C ALA A 729 -37.62 10.20 -19.95
N GLY A 730 -38.75 10.85 -20.23
CA GLY A 730 -39.39 11.81 -19.33
C GLY A 730 -38.81 13.23 -19.35
N GLN A 731 -37.74 13.48 -20.13
CA GLN A 731 -37.13 14.82 -20.23
C GLN A 731 -38.03 15.79 -21.04
N PRO A 732 -38.32 17.01 -20.54
CA PRO A 732 -39.00 18.05 -21.31
C PRO A 732 -38.09 18.60 -22.41
N VAL A 733 -38.65 18.82 -23.60
CA VAL A 733 -37.94 19.34 -24.77
C VAL A 733 -38.79 20.34 -25.56
N ILE A 734 -38.13 21.30 -26.19
CA ILE A 734 -38.68 22.16 -27.25
C ILE A 734 -38.07 21.71 -28.58
N PHE A 735 -38.89 21.65 -29.63
CA PHE A 735 -38.45 21.30 -30.98
C PHE A 735 -39.22 22.06 -32.07
N LYS A 736 -38.57 22.27 -33.23
CA LYS A 736 -39.18 22.86 -34.43
C LYS A 736 -39.47 21.80 -35.49
N MET A 737 -40.53 21.98 -36.29
CA MET A 737 -40.97 21.06 -37.35
C MET A 737 -40.97 21.74 -38.72
N GLY A 738 -40.03 21.39 -39.61
CA GLY A 738 -39.94 21.96 -40.96
C GLY A 738 -40.61 21.09 -42.03
N LYS A 739 -41.23 21.71 -43.05
CA LYS A 739 -41.73 20.97 -44.24
C LYS A 739 -40.55 20.25 -44.92
N GLY A 740 -40.55 18.92 -44.87
CA GLY A 740 -39.50 18.07 -45.45
C GLY A 740 -38.23 17.90 -44.59
N MET A 741 -38.11 18.54 -43.43
CA MET A 741 -36.95 18.40 -42.54
C MET A 741 -37.31 17.71 -41.22
N LYS A 742 -36.44 16.79 -40.79
CA LYS A 742 -36.53 16.10 -39.50
C LYS A 742 -36.32 17.10 -38.34
N PRO A 743 -37.03 16.94 -37.21
CA PRO A 743 -37.06 17.91 -36.12
C PRO A 743 -35.73 18.00 -35.36
N VAL A 744 -35.48 19.19 -34.81
CA VAL A 744 -34.32 19.50 -33.96
C VAL A 744 -34.81 19.79 -32.55
N ALA A 745 -34.20 19.17 -31.53
CA ALA A 745 -34.69 19.19 -30.15
C ALA A 745 -33.67 19.73 -29.13
N ILE A 746 -34.18 20.50 -28.15
CA ILE A 746 -33.44 21.13 -27.04
C ILE A 746 -34.15 20.77 -25.72
N GLY A 747 -33.41 20.32 -24.71
CA GLY A 747 -33.96 20.01 -23.38
C GLY A 747 -34.01 21.20 -22.43
N TYR A 748 -35.01 21.25 -21.55
CA TYR A 748 -35.16 22.28 -20.50
C TYR A 748 -35.79 21.71 -19.21
N GLU A 749 -35.69 22.44 -18.10
CA GLU A 749 -36.38 22.13 -16.83
C GLU A 749 -37.55 23.10 -16.61
N ASP A 750 -38.71 22.59 -16.16
CA ASP A 750 -39.87 23.38 -15.73
C ASP A 750 -40.13 23.07 -14.24
N LYS A 751 -40.00 24.08 -13.36
CA LYS A 751 -40.11 23.91 -11.89
C LYS A 751 -41.46 24.47 -11.41
N LYS A 752 -42.20 23.67 -10.62
CA LYS A 752 -43.51 24.05 -10.05
C LYS A 752 -43.40 24.45 -8.57
N ASP A 753 -44.21 25.43 -8.19
CA ASP A 753 -44.17 26.12 -6.89
C ASP A 753 -44.79 25.36 -5.71
N LYS A 754 -44.32 25.70 -4.50
CA LYS A 754 -45.14 25.81 -3.27
C LYS A 754 -44.57 26.91 -2.34
N LYS A 755 -45.46 27.73 -1.73
CA LYS A 755 -45.17 28.70 -0.64
C LYS A 755 -45.42 28.03 0.73
N VAL A 756 -45.19 28.61 1.93
CA VAL A 756 -44.79 29.94 2.46
C VAL A 756 -44.00 29.65 3.80
N SER A 757 -43.28 30.51 4.54
CA SER A 757 -43.39 31.95 4.90
C SER A 757 -42.00 32.64 5.06
N GLU A 758 -41.99 33.87 5.59
CA GLU A 758 -40.82 34.61 6.11
C GLU A 758 -41.14 35.21 7.50
N GLU A 759 -40.09 35.50 8.30
CA GLU A 759 -39.94 36.62 9.26
C GLU A 759 -38.47 36.59 9.76
N GLU A 760 -37.64 37.60 9.44
CA GLU A 760 -37.28 38.78 10.28
C GLU A 760 -36.23 38.50 11.41
N ALA A 761 -35.25 39.37 11.75
CA ALA A 761 -34.92 40.72 11.28
C ALA A 761 -33.41 41.11 11.44
N GLN A 762 -32.96 42.02 10.54
CA GLN A 762 -32.07 43.20 10.71
C GLN A 762 -30.58 43.13 11.15
N ASP A 763 -29.82 44.04 10.52
CA ASP A 763 -28.39 44.41 10.72
C ASP A 763 -28.26 45.76 11.45
N VAL A 764 -27.12 46.03 12.13
CA VAL A 764 -26.68 47.38 12.55
C VAL A 764 -25.20 47.60 12.20
N ARG A 765 -24.78 48.86 12.02
CA ARG A 765 -23.62 49.30 11.22
C ARG A 765 -22.77 50.37 11.94
N LEU A 766 -21.58 50.68 11.39
CA LEU A 766 -20.67 51.88 11.52
C LEU A 766 -19.19 51.41 11.66
N GLU A 767 -18.18 51.83 10.87
CA GLU A 767 -17.53 53.16 10.61
C GLU A 767 -16.49 53.56 11.72
N THR A 768 -15.30 54.15 11.49
CA THR A 768 -14.64 54.72 10.27
C THR A 768 -13.09 54.93 10.42
N GLN A 769 -12.38 55.04 9.28
CA GLN A 769 -11.16 55.85 8.97
C GLN A 769 -9.78 55.70 9.70
N GLY A 770 -8.70 55.97 8.94
CA GLY A 770 -7.31 56.21 9.41
C GLY A 770 -6.26 56.06 8.29
N SER A 771 -5.37 57.06 8.06
CA SER A 771 -4.39 57.07 6.93
C SER A 771 -2.94 57.46 7.40
N PRO A 772 -1.89 57.71 6.55
CA PRO A 772 -0.68 56.87 6.62
C PRO A 772 0.66 57.61 6.88
N GLN A 773 1.73 56.85 7.19
CA GLN A 773 3.12 57.34 7.20
C GLN A 773 4.12 56.30 6.65
N THR A 774 5.30 56.75 6.22
CA THR A 774 6.48 55.94 5.80
C THR A 774 7.75 56.60 6.38
N PRO A 775 8.85 55.88 6.67
CA PRO A 775 9.98 55.96 5.73
C PRO A 775 10.99 54.77 5.68
N ALA A 776 11.70 54.67 4.55
CA ALA A 776 13.09 54.19 4.40
C ALA A 776 13.41 52.68 4.70
N PRO A 777 14.68 52.21 4.63
CA PRO A 777 15.15 51.57 3.40
C PRO A 777 15.72 50.14 3.55
N ARG A 778 15.96 49.45 2.42
CA ARG A 778 16.43 48.06 2.38
C ARG A 778 17.94 47.91 2.65
N PRO A 779 18.36 46.98 3.53
CA PRO A 779 19.73 46.46 3.55
C PRO A 779 20.02 45.61 2.30
N GLN A 780 21.31 45.54 1.91
CA GLN A 780 21.78 44.76 0.77
C GLN A 780 21.88 43.26 1.09
N GLY A 781 21.63 42.40 0.10
CA GLY A 781 21.58 40.95 0.30
C GLY A 781 22.97 40.30 0.40
N LYS A 782 23.28 39.67 1.54
CA LYS A 782 24.39 38.70 1.62
C LYS A 782 23.96 37.39 0.94
N GLN A 783 24.73 36.94 -0.05
CA GLN A 783 24.63 35.56 -0.54
C GLN A 783 25.11 34.60 0.56
N ILE A 784 24.18 33.89 1.19
CA ILE A 784 24.53 32.76 2.06
C ILE A 784 24.67 31.52 1.17
N SER A 785 25.90 31.22 0.77
CA SER A 785 26.27 29.94 0.17
C SER A 785 26.15 28.84 1.23
N GLN A 786 24.96 28.23 1.33
CA GLN A 786 24.81 27.03 2.16
C GLN A 786 25.71 25.91 1.61
N PRO A 787 26.56 25.29 2.44
CA PRO A 787 27.41 24.21 1.98
C PRO A 787 26.58 23.01 1.55
N THR A 788 27.00 22.33 0.48
CA THR A 788 26.44 21.04 0.09
C THR A 788 26.54 20.08 1.28
N PRO A 789 25.44 19.44 1.73
CA PRO A 789 25.55 18.43 2.79
C PRO A 789 26.44 17.28 2.29
N PRO A 790 27.35 16.75 3.13
CA PRO A 790 28.14 15.58 2.77
C PRO A 790 27.22 14.38 2.48
N PRO A 791 27.71 13.35 1.75
CA PRO A 791 27.00 12.08 1.68
C PRO A 791 26.71 11.60 3.11
N MET A 792 25.45 11.28 3.40
CA MET A 792 25.09 10.73 4.69
C MET A 792 25.60 9.28 4.77
N ALA A 793 26.64 9.07 5.57
CA ALA A 793 27.03 7.75 6.04
C ALA A 793 25.80 6.99 6.56
N PRO A 794 25.69 5.68 6.33
CA PRO A 794 24.51 4.91 6.71
C PRO A 794 24.32 4.93 8.23
N VAL A 795 23.25 5.58 8.70
CA VAL A 795 22.80 5.51 10.09
C VAL A 795 22.41 4.05 10.36
N GLY A 796 23.30 3.33 11.04
CA GLY A 796 23.11 1.93 11.35
C GLY A 796 22.04 1.70 12.41
N PHE A 797 21.68 0.43 12.58
CA PHE A 797 21.14 -0.04 13.87
C PHE A 797 22.12 0.29 14.99
N SER A 798 21.62 0.44 16.21
CA SER A 798 22.42 0.57 17.44
C SER A 798 23.09 -0.75 17.87
N GLY A 799 23.62 -1.51 16.90
CA GLY A 799 24.33 -2.76 17.14
C GLY A 799 24.96 -3.35 15.88
N THR A 800 26.11 -4.01 16.03
CA THR A 800 26.79 -4.74 14.95
C THR A 800 26.22 -6.15 14.81
N LYS A 801 25.90 -6.58 13.58
CA LYS A 801 25.63 -8.00 13.28
C LYS A 801 26.92 -8.66 12.85
N GLU A 802 27.30 -9.75 13.50
CA GLU A 802 28.45 -10.57 13.10
C GLU A 802 28.04 -12.02 12.88
N LYS A 803 28.53 -12.63 11.79
CA LYS A 803 28.26 -14.04 11.46
C LYS A 803 29.38 -14.90 12.01
N ILE A 804 29.21 -15.40 13.23
CA ILE A 804 30.22 -16.15 13.98
C ILE A 804 29.80 -17.61 14.18
N TRP A 805 30.74 -18.42 14.68
CA TRP A 805 30.40 -19.73 15.25
C TRP A 805 29.89 -19.55 16.67
N VAL A 806 28.89 -20.36 17.03
CA VAL A 806 28.34 -20.41 18.39
C VAL A 806 28.08 -21.86 18.79
N THR A 807 28.24 -22.16 20.07
CA THR A 807 28.05 -23.51 20.65
C THR A 807 26.82 -23.52 21.54
N ILE A 808 25.95 -24.53 21.42
CA ILE A 808 24.80 -24.68 22.33
C ILE A 808 25.29 -24.95 23.75
N VAL A 809 24.88 -24.11 24.70
CA VAL A 809 25.10 -24.33 26.14
C VAL A 809 23.83 -24.80 26.85
N LYS A 810 22.64 -24.49 26.31
CA LYS A 810 21.37 -24.91 26.92
C LYS A 810 20.25 -25.03 25.88
N LEU A 811 19.45 -26.09 25.96
CA LEU A 811 18.21 -26.21 25.19
C LEU A 811 17.08 -25.40 25.85
N MET A 812 16.22 -24.77 25.05
CA MET A 812 15.06 -24.01 25.53
C MET A 812 13.79 -24.40 24.76
N SER A 813 12.62 -24.04 25.28
CA SER A 813 11.33 -24.38 24.68
C SER A 813 11.10 -23.67 23.34
N GLY A 814 10.63 -24.43 22.35
CA GLY A 814 10.17 -23.93 21.04
C GLY A 814 11.27 -23.40 20.12
N ASN A 815 12.10 -24.29 19.55
CA ASN A 815 13.14 -24.00 18.54
C ASN A 815 14.10 -22.85 18.91
N LYS A 816 14.38 -22.76 20.22
CA LYS A 816 15.30 -21.81 20.84
C LYS A 816 16.37 -22.57 21.61
N VAL A 817 17.60 -22.05 21.61
CA VAL A 817 18.72 -22.59 22.39
C VAL A 817 19.57 -21.43 22.87
N GLN A 818 20.11 -21.51 24.09
CA GLN A 818 21.13 -20.57 24.55
C GLN A 818 22.47 -21.01 23.98
N VAL A 819 23.21 -20.06 23.41
CA VAL A 819 24.48 -20.31 22.74
C VAL A 819 25.58 -19.43 23.29
N LYS A 820 26.81 -19.92 23.17
CA LYS A 820 28.03 -19.24 23.58
C LYS A 820 28.89 -18.91 22.37
N THR A 821 29.39 -17.68 22.29
CA THR A 821 30.35 -17.23 21.26
C THR A 821 31.71 -17.86 21.52
N ASP A 822 32.58 -17.89 20.51
CA ASP A 822 33.96 -18.36 20.67
C ASP A 822 34.77 -17.51 21.69
N GLN A 823 34.30 -16.30 22.03
CA GLN A 823 34.87 -15.42 23.06
C GLN A 823 34.29 -15.69 24.47
N GLY A 824 33.38 -16.66 24.63
CA GLY A 824 32.80 -17.03 25.92
C GLY A 824 31.59 -16.20 26.36
N GLU A 825 31.01 -15.40 25.47
CA GLU A 825 29.82 -14.59 25.74
C GLU A 825 28.55 -15.38 25.40
N GLU A 826 27.40 -15.11 26.05
CA GLU A 826 26.18 -15.90 25.83
C GLU A 826 25.00 -15.08 25.27
N ALA A 827 24.25 -15.69 24.34
CA ALA A 827 23.08 -15.10 23.71
C ALA A 827 21.97 -16.13 23.48
N ALA A 828 20.71 -15.68 23.41
CA ALA A 828 19.58 -16.53 23.03
C ALA A 828 19.52 -16.68 21.50
N CYS A 829 19.71 -17.90 21.00
CA CYS A 829 19.52 -18.24 19.60
C CYS A 829 18.07 -18.62 19.28
N THR A 830 17.63 -18.21 18.09
CA THR A 830 16.28 -18.44 17.57
C THR A 830 16.30 -19.01 16.16
N ASN A 831 15.19 -19.62 15.77
CA ASN A 831 14.95 -20.18 14.43
C ASN A 831 15.82 -21.42 14.10
N LEU A 832 16.18 -22.20 15.12
CA LEU A 832 16.91 -23.46 14.95
C LEU A 832 15.96 -24.54 14.38
N PRO A 833 16.29 -25.24 13.28
CA PRO A 833 15.49 -26.36 12.82
C PRO A 833 15.63 -27.55 13.77
N GLY A 834 14.56 -28.35 13.94
CA GLY A 834 14.57 -29.53 14.80
C GLY A 834 15.38 -30.73 14.26
N TYR A 835 16.01 -30.60 13.09
CA TYR A 835 16.90 -31.60 12.52
C TYR A 835 18.14 -30.95 11.88
N PRO A 836 19.36 -31.51 12.07
CA PRO A 836 19.75 -32.47 13.10
C PRO A 836 19.31 -32.03 14.50
N ALA A 837 19.09 -32.99 15.39
CA ALA A 837 18.55 -32.75 16.72
C ALA A 837 19.48 -31.83 17.52
N SER A 838 18.94 -30.72 18.03
CA SER A 838 19.65 -29.72 18.82
C SER A 838 20.20 -30.34 20.11
N GLN A 839 21.52 -30.38 20.28
CA GLN A 839 22.17 -30.93 21.48
C GLN A 839 23.14 -29.93 22.13
N VAL A 840 23.33 -30.02 23.44
CA VAL A 840 24.34 -29.22 24.16
C VAL A 840 25.73 -29.63 23.69
N GLY A 841 26.63 -28.66 23.51
CA GLY A 841 27.96 -28.85 22.91
C GLY A 841 27.99 -28.80 21.39
N GLN A 842 26.83 -28.84 20.71
CA GLN A 842 26.77 -28.77 19.24
C GLN A 842 27.04 -27.34 18.75
N ARG A 843 27.90 -27.19 17.72
CA ARG A 843 28.38 -25.89 17.21
C ARG A 843 27.79 -25.59 15.83
N PHE A 844 27.37 -24.35 15.59
CA PHE A 844 26.69 -23.92 14.35
C PHE A 844 26.96 -22.46 13.99
N ARG A 845 26.62 -22.06 12.76
CA ARG A 845 26.76 -20.66 12.27
C ARG A 845 25.54 -19.84 12.69
N ALA A 846 25.77 -18.70 13.35
CA ALA A 846 24.70 -17.78 13.73
C ALA A 846 25.07 -16.33 13.38
N ASN A 847 24.04 -15.54 13.03
CA ASN A 847 24.16 -14.09 13.05
C ASN A 847 23.88 -13.63 14.48
N VAL A 848 24.88 -13.02 15.10
CA VAL A 848 24.83 -12.49 16.47
C VAL A 848 24.77 -10.97 16.39
N THR A 849 23.73 -10.37 16.98
CA THR A 849 23.63 -8.92 17.16
C THR A 849 24.32 -8.54 18.47
N TYR A 850 25.28 -7.62 18.39
CA TYR A 850 25.98 -7.00 19.50
C TYR A 850 25.47 -5.59 19.76
N GLU A 851 25.13 -5.26 21.00
CA GLU A 851 24.76 -3.91 21.44
C GLU A 851 25.67 -3.47 22.58
N LYS A 852 26.22 -2.26 22.49
CA LYS A 852 27.24 -1.72 23.44
C LYS A 852 28.40 -2.70 23.71
N GLY A 853 28.75 -3.53 22.71
CA GLY A 853 29.81 -4.54 22.81
C GLY A 853 29.41 -5.87 23.46
N LYS A 854 28.12 -6.16 23.70
CA LYS A 854 27.64 -7.45 24.23
C LYS A 854 26.62 -8.11 23.29
N PRO A 855 26.64 -9.43 23.10
CA PRO A 855 25.72 -10.10 22.20
C PRO A 855 24.32 -10.25 22.84
N VAL A 856 23.31 -9.67 22.22
CA VAL A 856 21.92 -9.66 22.74
C VAL A 856 21.02 -10.72 22.09
N LYS A 857 21.35 -11.16 20.87
CA LYS A 857 20.49 -12.04 20.07
C LYS A 857 21.30 -12.84 19.08
N ALA A 858 21.02 -14.14 18.98
CA ALA A 858 21.52 -14.99 17.91
C ALA A 858 20.36 -15.49 17.01
N VAL A 859 20.66 -15.70 15.72
CA VAL A 859 19.75 -16.31 14.74
C VAL A 859 20.49 -17.39 13.99
N PHE A 860 19.93 -18.60 13.97
CA PHE A 860 20.50 -19.74 13.26
C PHE A 860 20.63 -19.48 11.75
N LYS A 861 21.79 -19.85 11.17
CA LYS A 861 22.08 -19.71 9.74
C LYS A 861 22.58 -20.98 9.06
N GLY A 862 23.00 -22.00 9.81
CA GLY A 862 23.34 -23.31 9.26
C GLY A 862 24.07 -24.21 10.24
N TRP A 863 23.79 -25.51 10.16
CA TRP A 863 24.70 -26.55 10.61
C TRP A 863 25.86 -26.68 9.59
N ASN A 864 26.93 -27.38 9.98
CA ASN A 864 28.05 -27.70 9.10
C ASN A 864 27.70 -28.92 8.22
#